data_AF-A0A961VBF7-F1
#
_entry.id   AF-A0A961VBF7-F1
#
_cell.length_a   1.000
_cell.length_b   1.000
_cell.length_c   1.000
_cell.angle_alpha   90.00
_cell.angle_beta   90.00
_cell.angle_gamma   90.00
#
_symmetry.space_group_name_H-M   'P 1'
#
loop_
_entity.id
_entity.type
_entity.pdbx_description
1 polymer ?
#
loop_
_entity_poly.entity_id
_entity_poly.type
_entity_poly.pdbx_seq_one_letter_code
_entity_poly.pdbx_strand_id
1 'polypeptide(L)'
;MANTAGTGSSFTGTASADIIVAEETGITGATTDTINGLAGNDVIFGDHDELFVDAGAGNATIGTAIDINDETLWSTKANPDVGDTSVPYTSVLATGANELDYFKVTVGAGQTITVDLDYGFGPYGGPSFDSVVRLVDINGGELAYNDDSDITEGGRGSSPITGTLSRDSYFTFTNTGGLALNYFIEVGRFNGEGLPGDVVTSGATYMLNVSVTGHANTNIAAFSADIINGGDDNDILYGLDGDDTINGGAGDDLIIGGAGADAIDGGTGTDTLSYEDASAGVRSGEGALIQDGDAQGDTLTSIENYIGSQFNDILSDFDANEANVIYGLGGDDSLRGLTGQDQLFGGDGDDTLQISDGEAEAGEVYDGGAQNFFDQLALFGNGSSDFDFTTSTVVDIEQLNFVAQLGGGATAHFLASQINGGINRYVADARVGVGQAVTVDIFMGTETALDLSGASVTAFTYAGDGFVITGDDSSETIRGTSVNDTLNGNSGDDVLEGGPGADAINGGAGLNDTASYEHSSAGVTVVVGGAISGGDAAGDTLSGIENLTGSNSDDILAIGGSGDNILRGLGGRDVLVGDGGQDQVFGGAGDDELQIQSGDVVAGEVYDGGTQDNFDQLTFFSNSVADVYDFRATTVTGIERLYFSNNVGGGASIQFDAAQIKGGIGLFFAEERTGSNNQIVIQIDMGTETTLDLSGASIGGFTYAGDGFAVTGDAASETITGSSVDDTLEGGAGGDNLNGSTGNDTASY
;
A
#
# COMPACT_ATOMS: atom_id res chain seq x y z
N MET A 1 -47.58 -0.98 -13.19
CA MET A 1 -48.98 -1.48 -13.17
C MET A 1 -49.02 -2.87 -13.80
N ALA A 2 -49.38 -3.91 -13.04
CA ALA A 2 -49.51 -5.29 -13.55
C ALA A 2 -50.74 -5.43 -14.48
N ASN A 3 -50.53 -5.90 -15.71
CA ASN A 3 -51.61 -6.21 -16.66
C ASN A 3 -51.71 -7.72 -16.86
N THR A 4 -52.46 -8.39 -15.99
CA THR A 4 -52.71 -9.82 -16.11
C THR A 4 -53.58 -10.13 -17.34
N ALA A 5 -53.03 -10.77 -18.38
CA ALA A 5 -53.62 -11.94 -19.06
C ALA A 5 -53.01 -12.31 -20.44
N GLY A 6 -52.48 -13.55 -20.53
CA GLY A 6 -52.64 -14.50 -21.65
C GLY A 6 -51.62 -14.48 -22.81
N THR A 7 -50.92 -15.62 -23.02
CA THR A 7 -50.07 -16.05 -24.15
C THR A 7 -49.65 -15.00 -25.20
N GLY A 8 -48.35 -14.68 -25.29
CA GLY A 8 -47.78 -13.88 -26.38
C GLY A 8 -48.25 -12.43 -26.35
N SER A 9 -48.21 -11.84 -25.16
CA SER A 9 -48.71 -10.50 -24.89
C SER A 9 -47.65 -9.44 -25.15
N SER A 10 -48.10 -8.28 -25.62
CA SER A 10 -47.27 -7.09 -25.79
C SER A 10 -47.72 -6.04 -24.78
N PHE A 11 -46.80 -5.63 -23.92
CA PHE A 11 -46.98 -4.65 -22.86
C PHE A 11 -46.23 -3.36 -23.22
N THR A 12 -46.83 -2.22 -22.86
CA THR A 12 -46.21 -0.90 -23.06
C THR A 12 -46.52 -0.06 -21.83
N GLY A 13 -45.51 0.61 -21.28
CA GLY A 13 -45.65 1.61 -20.22
C GLY A 13 -46.74 2.63 -20.52
N THR A 14 -47.26 3.29 -19.47
CA THR A 14 -48.38 4.22 -19.59
C THR A 14 -48.09 5.62 -19.03
N ALA A 15 -46.98 5.79 -18.31
CA ALA A 15 -46.61 7.03 -17.63
C ALA A 15 -45.10 7.29 -17.73
N SER A 16 -44.58 8.18 -16.88
CA SER A 16 -43.15 8.39 -16.71
C SER A 16 -42.67 7.71 -15.44
N ALA A 17 -41.69 6.81 -15.57
CA ALA A 17 -41.28 5.83 -14.56
C ALA A 17 -42.39 4.83 -14.21
N ASP A 18 -42.40 3.71 -14.90
CA ASP A 18 -43.28 2.58 -14.79
C ASP A 18 -42.54 1.37 -14.21
N ILE A 19 -43.21 0.61 -13.35
CA ILE A 19 -42.81 -0.78 -13.11
C ILE A 19 -43.69 -1.68 -13.97
N ILE A 20 -43.07 -2.49 -14.82
CA ILE A 20 -43.71 -3.38 -15.79
C ILE A 20 -43.29 -4.83 -15.49
N VAL A 21 -44.27 -5.72 -15.46
CA VAL A 21 -44.06 -7.15 -15.17
C VAL A 21 -44.92 -7.97 -16.13
N ALA A 22 -44.33 -8.99 -16.74
CA ALA A 22 -45.07 -10.06 -17.41
C ALA A 22 -45.45 -11.17 -16.40
N GLU A 23 -46.75 -11.53 -16.32
CA GLU A 23 -47.23 -12.64 -15.47
C GLU A 23 -47.75 -13.81 -16.33
N GLU A 24 -47.16 -15.00 -16.15
CA GLU A 24 -47.59 -16.27 -16.76
C GLU A 24 -48.58 -17.02 -15.83
N THR A 25 -49.89 -16.82 -16.01
CA THR A 25 -50.89 -17.61 -15.24
C THR A 25 -51.29 -18.91 -15.96
N GLY A 26 -50.66 -20.02 -15.59
CA GLY A 26 -51.24 -21.37 -15.69
C GLY A 26 -51.11 -22.11 -17.02
N ILE A 27 -49.97 -22.03 -17.71
CA ILE A 27 -49.79 -22.62 -19.05
C ILE A 27 -48.71 -23.71 -19.07
N THR A 28 -48.93 -24.71 -19.92
CA THR A 28 -47.94 -25.69 -20.32
C THR A 28 -47.46 -25.37 -21.74
N GLY A 29 -46.43 -24.55 -21.88
CA GLY A 29 -45.71 -24.31 -23.15
C GLY A 29 -45.17 -22.88 -23.29
N ALA A 30 -43.88 -22.76 -23.62
CA ALA A 30 -43.14 -21.50 -23.80
C ALA A 30 -43.77 -20.58 -24.87
N THR A 31 -44.09 -19.34 -24.51
CA THR A 31 -44.51 -18.29 -25.45
C THR A 31 -43.82 -16.99 -25.12
N THR A 32 -43.14 -16.39 -26.10
CA THR A 32 -42.43 -15.11 -25.93
C THR A 32 -43.36 -13.93 -25.69
N ASP A 33 -43.14 -13.22 -24.60
CA ASP A 33 -43.78 -11.93 -24.32
C ASP A 33 -42.91 -10.76 -24.80
N THR A 34 -43.52 -9.59 -24.98
CA THR A 34 -42.81 -8.37 -25.40
C THR A 34 -43.17 -7.22 -24.48
N ILE A 35 -42.19 -6.70 -23.77
CA ILE A 35 -42.32 -5.68 -22.75
C ILE A 35 -41.61 -4.42 -23.23
N ASN A 36 -42.27 -3.26 -23.14
CA ASN A 36 -41.71 -1.98 -23.56
C ASN A 36 -41.93 -0.95 -22.45
N GLY A 37 -40.85 -0.49 -21.83
CA GLY A 37 -40.82 0.78 -21.13
C GLY A 37 -41.00 1.94 -22.12
N LEU A 38 -41.40 3.10 -21.60
CA LEU A 38 -41.63 4.29 -22.42
C LEU A 38 -40.62 5.38 -22.08
N ALA A 39 -41.02 6.44 -21.38
CA ALA A 39 -40.15 7.58 -21.12
C ALA A 39 -40.09 7.77 -19.61
N GLY A 40 -38.89 7.83 -19.03
CA GLY A 40 -38.65 7.93 -17.59
C GLY A 40 -38.27 6.58 -17.00
N ASN A 41 -37.45 6.60 -15.95
CA ASN A 41 -36.81 5.43 -15.34
C ASN A 41 -37.78 4.28 -15.01
N ASP A 42 -37.78 3.26 -15.83
CA ASP A 42 -38.63 2.10 -15.74
C ASP A 42 -37.92 0.93 -15.01
N VAL A 43 -38.70 0.08 -14.34
CA VAL A 43 -38.22 -1.20 -13.78
C VAL A 43 -39.01 -2.31 -14.44
N ILE A 44 -38.34 -3.15 -15.23
CA ILE A 44 -38.99 -4.12 -16.09
C ILE A 44 -38.55 -5.53 -15.72
N PHE A 45 -39.53 -6.40 -15.48
CA PHE A 45 -39.32 -7.82 -15.22
C PHE A 45 -39.93 -8.64 -16.36
N GLY A 46 -39.14 -9.60 -16.88
CA GLY A 46 -39.55 -10.68 -17.76
C GLY A 46 -40.58 -11.63 -17.13
N ASP A 47 -40.67 -12.85 -17.66
CA ASP A 47 -41.55 -13.93 -17.21
C ASP A 47 -41.20 -14.33 -15.78
N HIS A 48 -41.82 -13.64 -14.82
CA HIS A 48 -41.56 -13.85 -13.42
C HIS A 48 -42.56 -14.86 -12.83
N ASP A 49 -42.04 -15.78 -12.01
CA ASP A 49 -42.84 -16.72 -11.21
C ASP A 49 -43.30 -16.10 -9.87
N GLU A 50 -43.28 -14.76 -9.73
CA GLU A 50 -43.62 -14.08 -8.48
C GLU A 50 -44.81 -13.14 -8.61
N LEU A 51 -45.46 -12.94 -7.47
CA LEU A 51 -46.67 -12.16 -7.41
C LEU A 51 -46.43 -10.74 -6.95
N PHE A 52 -46.91 -9.81 -7.77
CA PHE A 52 -46.88 -8.38 -7.49
C PHE A 52 -48.17 -7.91 -6.81
N VAL A 53 -48.06 -7.52 -5.54
CA VAL A 53 -49.11 -6.73 -4.88
C VAL A 53 -48.74 -5.26 -4.96
N ASP A 54 -49.43 -4.51 -5.82
CA ASP A 54 -49.33 -3.04 -5.88
C ASP A 54 -49.67 -2.46 -4.50
N ALA A 55 -48.64 -2.06 -3.75
CA ALA A 55 -48.78 -1.45 -2.45
C ALA A 55 -49.03 0.07 -2.52
N GLY A 56 -49.64 0.54 -3.61
CA GLY A 56 -50.06 1.93 -3.75
C GLY A 56 -50.88 2.43 -2.56
N ALA A 57 -50.66 3.70 -2.20
CA ALA A 57 -51.25 4.48 -1.10
C ALA A 57 -52.48 3.85 -0.39
N GLY A 58 -52.33 3.50 0.90
CA GLY A 58 -53.45 3.13 1.77
C GLY A 58 -53.21 2.05 2.83
N ASN A 59 -52.01 1.47 2.90
CA ASN A 59 -51.61 0.39 3.81
C ASN A 59 -50.90 0.87 5.10
N ALA A 60 -51.15 2.12 5.53
CA ALA A 60 -50.43 2.78 6.62
C ALA A 60 -50.62 2.29 8.06
N THR A 61 -51.32 1.18 8.26
CA THR A 61 -51.57 0.62 9.60
C THR A 61 -51.70 -0.89 9.53
N ILE A 62 -51.51 -1.57 10.67
CA ILE A 62 -51.86 -3.00 10.87
C ILE A 62 -53.28 -3.32 10.37
N GLY A 63 -54.23 -2.40 10.53
CA GLY A 63 -55.62 -2.60 10.12
C GLY A 63 -55.88 -2.46 8.62
N THR A 64 -54.94 -1.85 7.89
CA THR A 64 -54.98 -1.64 6.45
C THR A 64 -53.87 -2.39 5.72
N ALA A 65 -53.14 -3.25 6.44
CA ALA A 65 -52.03 -4.02 5.91
C ALA A 65 -52.46 -4.90 4.73
N ILE A 66 -51.58 -5.00 3.75
CA ILE A 66 -51.78 -5.79 2.54
C ILE A 66 -51.56 -7.27 2.87
N ASP A 67 -52.54 -8.12 2.55
CA ASP A 67 -52.46 -9.55 2.85
C ASP A 67 -51.64 -10.28 1.78
N ILE A 68 -50.46 -10.79 2.14
CA ILE A 68 -49.55 -11.49 1.23
C ILE A 68 -49.60 -13.02 1.37
N ASN A 69 -50.65 -13.57 2.02
CA ASN A 69 -50.73 -15.02 2.31
C ASN A 69 -51.34 -15.89 1.21
N ASP A 70 -51.80 -15.30 0.11
CA ASP A 70 -52.46 -16.10 -0.93
C ASP A 70 -51.45 -17.11 -1.54
N GLU A 71 -51.85 -18.36 -1.70
CA GLU A 71 -50.91 -19.44 -2.05
C GLU A 71 -50.46 -19.36 -3.51
N THR A 72 -51.18 -18.58 -4.34
CA THR A 72 -50.75 -18.24 -5.70
C THR A 72 -49.68 -17.15 -5.72
N LEU A 73 -49.32 -16.59 -4.56
CA LEU A 73 -48.35 -15.51 -4.45
C LEU A 73 -46.91 -16.00 -4.22
N TRP A 74 -46.74 -17.30 -3.91
CA TRP A 74 -45.49 -17.84 -3.38
C TRP A 74 -44.85 -18.85 -4.33
N SER A 75 -43.54 -18.73 -4.54
CA SER A 75 -42.70 -19.59 -5.40
C SER A 75 -41.63 -20.32 -4.59
N THR A 76 -41.19 -21.51 -5.03
CA THR A 76 -40.01 -22.22 -4.47
C THR A 76 -38.82 -22.32 -5.43
N LYS A 77 -38.81 -21.49 -6.49
CA LYS A 77 -37.61 -21.31 -7.29
C LYS A 77 -36.70 -20.28 -6.62
N ALA A 78 -35.51 -20.04 -7.16
CA ALA A 78 -34.54 -19.18 -6.51
C ALA A 78 -35.07 -17.73 -6.44
N ASN A 79 -35.20 -17.19 -5.23
CA ASN A 79 -34.95 -15.77 -5.01
C ASN A 79 -33.59 -15.69 -4.33
N PRO A 80 -32.61 -15.01 -4.97
CA PRO A 80 -31.25 -14.92 -4.45
C PRO A 80 -31.19 -14.14 -3.13
N ASP A 81 -32.08 -13.15 -2.94
CA ASP A 81 -32.09 -12.21 -1.81
C ASP A 81 -32.45 -12.86 -0.46
N VAL A 82 -33.29 -13.92 -0.44
CA VAL A 82 -33.69 -14.60 0.81
C VAL A 82 -32.81 -15.78 1.21
N GLY A 83 -31.72 -16.05 0.48
CA GLY A 83 -30.61 -16.94 0.85
C GLY A 83 -30.87 -18.47 0.92
N ASP A 84 -32.12 -18.93 0.88
CA ASP A 84 -32.48 -20.36 0.79
C ASP A 84 -33.56 -20.60 -0.26
N THR A 85 -33.11 -20.98 -1.46
CA THR A 85 -33.94 -21.27 -2.64
C THR A 85 -34.86 -22.49 -2.47
N SER A 86 -34.78 -23.21 -1.35
CA SER A 86 -35.69 -24.33 -1.04
C SER A 86 -36.95 -23.90 -0.27
N VAL A 87 -37.01 -22.64 0.17
CA VAL A 87 -38.10 -22.07 0.96
C VAL A 87 -39.04 -21.25 0.07
N PRO A 88 -40.37 -21.43 0.19
CA PRO A 88 -41.28 -20.61 -0.56
C PRO A 88 -41.15 -19.13 -0.19
N TYR A 89 -41.20 -18.23 -1.18
CA TYR A 89 -41.11 -16.79 -0.98
C TYR A 89 -42.06 -16.02 -1.92
N THR A 90 -42.28 -14.74 -1.61
CA THR A 90 -43.01 -13.75 -2.41
C THR A 90 -42.30 -12.41 -2.31
N SER A 91 -42.36 -11.61 -3.37
CA SER A 91 -41.76 -10.28 -3.40
C SER A 91 -42.83 -9.22 -3.56
N VAL A 92 -42.66 -8.06 -2.93
CA VAL A 92 -43.64 -6.97 -2.95
C VAL A 92 -42.95 -5.69 -3.34
N LEU A 93 -43.27 -5.21 -4.53
CA LEU A 93 -42.79 -3.93 -5.00
C LEU A 93 -43.76 -2.81 -4.62
N ALA A 94 -43.23 -1.77 -3.97
CA ALA A 94 -44.02 -0.70 -3.40
C ALA A 94 -43.44 0.68 -3.74
N THR A 95 -44.31 1.68 -3.76
CA THR A 95 -43.93 3.08 -3.91
C THR A 95 -44.47 3.88 -2.73
N GLY A 96 -43.57 4.54 -2.01
CA GLY A 96 -43.91 5.38 -0.87
C GLY A 96 -44.93 6.45 -1.22
N ALA A 97 -45.79 6.76 -0.24
CA ALA A 97 -46.86 7.75 -0.35
C ALA A 97 -46.79 8.83 0.74
N ASN A 98 -45.61 9.03 1.36
CA ASN A 98 -45.45 9.74 2.64
C ASN A 98 -46.23 9.08 3.79
N GLU A 99 -46.29 7.74 3.81
CA GLU A 99 -46.86 6.94 4.91
C GLU A 99 -45.88 5.81 5.30
N LEU A 100 -46.12 5.12 6.42
CA LEU A 100 -45.52 3.81 6.69
C LEU A 100 -46.24 2.78 5.84
N ASP A 101 -45.62 1.65 5.53
CA ASP A 101 -46.26 0.60 4.74
C ASP A 101 -46.33 -0.70 5.56
N TYR A 102 -47.50 -1.34 5.59
CA TYR A 102 -47.71 -2.59 6.33
C TYR A 102 -48.15 -3.75 5.42
N PHE A 103 -47.52 -4.90 5.64
CA PHE A 103 -47.82 -6.18 4.96
C PHE A 103 -48.13 -7.26 5.98
N LYS A 104 -49.17 -8.06 5.74
CA LYS A 104 -49.67 -9.08 6.65
C LYS A 104 -49.29 -10.47 6.13
N VAL A 105 -48.60 -11.23 6.97
CA VAL A 105 -48.12 -12.59 6.69
C VAL A 105 -48.48 -13.53 7.84
N THR A 106 -48.77 -14.79 7.52
CA THR A 106 -49.18 -15.84 8.46
C THR A 106 -48.04 -16.81 8.60
N VAL A 107 -47.45 -16.86 9.79
CA VAL A 107 -46.33 -17.76 10.08
C VAL A 107 -46.82 -18.83 11.04
N GLY A 108 -46.77 -20.08 10.58
CA GLY A 108 -47.15 -21.28 11.30
C GLY A 108 -46.23 -21.60 12.49
N ALA A 109 -46.71 -22.47 13.37
CA ALA A 109 -45.92 -22.92 14.52
C ALA A 109 -44.65 -23.66 14.08
N GLY A 110 -43.49 -23.17 14.50
CA GLY A 110 -42.19 -23.68 14.12
C GLY A 110 -41.72 -23.29 12.72
N GLN A 111 -42.49 -22.46 11.99
CA GLN A 111 -42.04 -21.89 10.72
C GLN A 111 -41.15 -20.67 10.99
N THR A 112 -40.17 -20.47 10.13
CA THR A 112 -39.33 -19.28 10.07
C THR A 112 -39.81 -18.40 8.92
N ILE A 113 -39.94 -17.10 9.20
CA ILE A 113 -40.04 -16.06 8.18
C ILE A 113 -38.67 -15.42 8.00
N THR A 114 -38.25 -15.24 6.76
CA THR A 114 -37.14 -14.37 6.37
C THR A 114 -37.75 -13.19 5.64
N VAL A 115 -37.24 -11.99 5.93
CA VAL A 115 -37.62 -10.77 5.25
C VAL A 115 -36.35 -10.10 4.78
N ASP A 116 -36.33 -9.74 3.51
CA ASP A 116 -35.34 -8.87 2.93
C ASP A 116 -36.01 -7.67 2.28
N LEU A 117 -35.35 -6.53 2.31
CA LEU A 117 -35.86 -5.30 1.75
C LEU A 117 -34.80 -4.72 0.83
N ASP A 118 -34.93 -5.03 -0.45
CA ASP A 118 -34.03 -4.58 -1.48
C ASP A 118 -34.44 -3.18 -1.97
N TYR A 119 -33.42 -2.40 -2.29
CA TYR A 119 -33.57 -1.09 -2.87
C TYR A 119 -33.81 -1.16 -4.39
N GLY A 120 -34.44 -0.14 -4.99
CA GLY A 120 -34.45 0.01 -6.44
C GLY A 120 -33.04 0.25 -6.97
N PHE A 121 -32.48 -0.77 -7.61
CA PHE A 121 -31.05 -0.86 -7.95
C PHE A 121 -30.58 0.23 -8.92
N GLY A 122 -29.47 0.87 -8.58
CA GLY A 122 -28.67 1.63 -9.53
C GLY A 122 -27.25 1.71 -9.00
N PRO A 123 -26.22 1.41 -9.80
CA PRO A 123 -24.82 1.54 -9.38
C PRO A 123 -24.36 3.02 -9.25
N TYR A 124 -25.21 4.00 -9.64
CA TYR A 124 -24.88 5.44 -9.66
C TYR A 124 -25.88 6.37 -8.95
N GLY A 125 -26.76 5.83 -8.10
CA GLY A 125 -27.80 6.59 -7.39
C GLY A 125 -27.70 6.53 -5.87
N GLY A 126 -27.28 7.62 -5.22
CA GLY A 126 -27.43 7.77 -3.76
C GLY A 126 -28.91 7.71 -3.31
N PRO A 127 -29.19 7.58 -2.00
CA PRO A 127 -30.51 7.23 -1.49
C PRO A 127 -31.58 8.26 -1.88
N SER A 128 -32.82 7.79 -2.06
CA SER A 128 -33.99 8.66 -1.81
C SER A 128 -34.37 8.66 -0.31
N PHE A 129 -34.06 7.59 0.44
CA PHE A 129 -34.11 7.54 1.91
C PHE A 129 -33.34 6.34 2.51
N ASP A 130 -33.12 6.40 3.82
CA ASP A 130 -32.42 5.45 4.72
C ASP A 130 -33.48 4.49 5.31
N SER A 131 -33.39 3.17 5.16
CA SER A 131 -34.54 2.25 5.27
C SER A 131 -34.58 1.47 6.60
N VAL A 132 -35.79 1.09 7.04
CA VAL A 132 -35.95 0.26 8.23
C VAL A 132 -37.14 -0.68 8.10
N VAL A 133 -36.94 -1.93 8.51
CA VAL A 133 -37.96 -2.98 8.49
C VAL A 133 -38.22 -3.54 9.89
N ARG A 134 -39.49 -3.81 10.19
CA ARG A 134 -39.91 -4.46 11.43
C ARG A 134 -40.89 -5.58 11.21
N LEU A 135 -40.83 -6.58 12.08
CA LEU A 135 -41.92 -7.53 12.29
C LEU A 135 -42.66 -7.18 13.57
N VAL A 136 -43.97 -6.95 13.49
CA VAL A 136 -44.83 -6.65 14.64
C VAL A 136 -45.99 -7.65 14.79
N ASP A 137 -46.45 -7.85 16.01
CA ASP A 137 -47.64 -8.64 16.32
C ASP A 137 -48.94 -7.86 16.05
N ILE A 138 -50.09 -8.54 16.18
CA ILE A 138 -51.42 -7.92 15.98
C ILE A 138 -51.74 -6.74 16.91
N ASN A 139 -51.00 -6.58 18.02
CA ASN A 139 -51.15 -5.47 18.95
C ASN A 139 -50.12 -4.35 18.69
N GLY A 140 -49.27 -4.49 17.66
CA GLY A 140 -48.17 -3.57 17.36
C GLY A 140 -46.95 -3.74 18.25
N GLY A 141 -46.80 -4.89 18.91
CA GLY A 141 -45.58 -5.23 19.64
C GLY A 141 -44.49 -5.71 18.69
N GLU A 142 -43.30 -5.10 18.74
CA GLU A 142 -42.13 -5.46 17.94
C GLU A 142 -41.57 -6.84 18.31
N LEU A 143 -41.24 -7.63 17.29
CA LEU A 143 -40.74 -9.01 17.39
C LEU A 143 -39.37 -9.17 16.73
N ALA A 144 -39.14 -8.47 15.62
CA ALA A 144 -37.86 -8.39 14.91
C ALA A 144 -37.74 -6.99 14.28
N TYR A 145 -36.50 -6.55 14.07
CA TYR A 145 -36.14 -5.22 13.59
C TYR A 145 -34.79 -5.34 12.86
N ASN A 146 -34.65 -4.71 11.70
CA ASN A 146 -33.34 -4.40 11.12
C ASN A 146 -33.37 -3.05 10.38
N ASP A 147 -32.22 -2.37 10.35
CA ASP A 147 -31.92 -1.17 9.57
C ASP A 147 -30.75 -1.44 8.61
N ASP A 148 -30.68 -0.70 7.50
CA ASP A 148 -29.59 -0.77 6.51
C ASP A 148 -28.36 0.01 6.98
N SER A 149 -27.72 -0.41 8.06
CA SER A 149 -26.60 0.36 8.61
C SER A 149 -25.41 0.41 7.65
N ASP A 150 -25.13 1.58 7.08
CA ASP A 150 -23.78 1.97 6.69
C ASP A 150 -22.86 1.78 7.91
N ILE A 151 -21.68 1.21 7.72
CA ILE A 151 -20.68 0.85 8.75
C ILE A 151 -20.25 2.03 9.66
N THR A 152 -20.72 3.24 9.40
CA THR A 152 -20.42 4.46 10.14
C THR A 152 -21.45 4.87 11.21
N GLU A 153 -22.68 4.31 11.23
CA GLU A 153 -23.80 4.88 12.04
C GLU A 153 -24.22 4.10 13.32
N GLY A 154 -23.52 3.06 13.75
CA GLY A 154 -23.68 2.51 15.12
C GLY A 154 -25.09 2.03 15.52
N GLY A 155 -25.89 1.58 14.55
CA GLY A 155 -27.22 0.98 14.72
C GLY A 155 -27.22 -0.35 15.51
N ARG A 156 -28.42 -0.80 15.91
CA ARG A 156 -28.63 -2.07 16.61
C ARG A 156 -29.23 -3.08 15.65
N GLY A 157 -28.44 -4.00 15.08
CA GLY A 157 -29.03 -5.05 14.24
C GLY A 157 -28.07 -6.02 13.56
N SER A 158 -26.82 -5.63 13.27
CA SER A 158 -25.94 -6.44 12.43
C SER A 158 -25.39 -7.71 13.13
N SER A 159 -25.75 -8.89 12.60
CA SER A 159 -24.91 -10.11 12.54
C SER A 159 -25.68 -11.35 12.07
N PRO A 160 -25.03 -12.35 11.45
CA PRO A 160 -23.90 -12.30 10.52
C PRO A 160 -24.19 -13.21 9.29
N ILE A 161 -24.38 -12.64 8.11
CA ILE A 161 -23.91 -13.34 6.90
C ILE A 161 -22.48 -12.81 6.73
N THR A 162 -21.52 -13.72 6.91
CA THR A 162 -20.10 -13.41 6.80
C THR A 162 -19.79 -13.01 5.37
N GLY A 163 -19.37 -11.76 5.16
CA GLY A 163 -18.71 -11.32 3.93
C GLY A 163 -19.52 -10.42 2.99
N THR A 164 -20.84 -10.35 3.10
CA THR A 164 -21.63 -9.50 2.20
C THR A 164 -21.69 -8.06 2.69
N LEU A 165 -21.41 -7.12 1.79
CA LEU A 165 -21.91 -5.74 1.85
C LEU A 165 -23.44 -5.74 1.65
N SER A 166 -24.22 -6.47 2.45
CA SER A 166 -25.68 -6.28 2.39
C SER A 166 -25.96 -4.90 2.96
N ARG A 167 -26.26 -3.97 2.05
CA ARG A 167 -26.79 -2.63 2.37
C ARG A 167 -28.30 -2.70 2.57
N ASP A 168 -28.83 -3.88 2.89
CA ASP A 168 -30.26 -4.19 2.87
C ASP A 168 -30.80 -4.49 4.27
N SER A 169 -32.07 -4.17 4.44
CA SER A 169 -32.79 -4.37 5.70
C SER A 169 -33.26 -5.83 5.81
N TYR A 170 -32.37 -6.72 6.28
CA TYR A 170 -32.63 -8.18 6.36
C TYR A 170 -32.94 -8.71 7.77
N PHE A 171 -33.91 -9.60 7.97
CA PHE A 171 -34.01 -10.39 9.21
C PHE A 171 -34.67 -11.76 9.08
N THR A 172 -34.43 -12.62 10.06
CA THR A 172 -35.15 -13.90 10.24
C THR A 172 -35.88 -13.97 11.57
N PHE A 173 -37.07 -14.56 11.58
CA PHE A 173 -37.86 -14.78 12.79
C PHE A 173 -38.54 -16.15 12.77
N THR A 174 -38.36 -16.94 13.84
CA THR A 174 -39.07 -18.23 14.00
C THR A 174 -40.25 -18.09 14.96
N ASN A 175 -41.46 -18.43 14.49
CA ASN A 175 -42.62 -18.51 15.37
C ASN A 175 -42.51 -19.76 16.26
N THR A 176 -41.94 -19.59 17.45
CA THR A 176 -41.84 -20.65 18.48
C THR A 176 -43.16 -20.89 19.24
N GLY A 177 -44.20 -20.09 18.95
CA GLY A 177 -45.53 -20.25 19.49
C GLY A 177 -46.21 -21.52 18.95
N GLY A 178 -47.06 -22.14 19.77
CA GLY A 178 -47.73 -23.40 19.40
C GLY A 178 -48.88 -23.28 18.39
N LEU A 179 -49.09 -22.11 17.78
CA LEU A 179 -50.17 -21.82 16.82
C LEU A 179 -49.66 -20.94 15.67
N ALA A 180 -50.29 -21.06 14.51
CA ALA A 180 -50.10 -20.10 13.41
C ALA A 180 -50.67 -18.73 13.81
N LEU A 181 -49.93 -17.66 13.54
CA LEU A 181 -50.28 -16.29 13.90
C LEU A 181 -50.08 -15.36 12.70
N ASN A 182 -50.90 -14.30 12.65
CA ASN A 182 -50.68 -13.20 11.72
C ASN A 182 -49.64 -12.26 12.33
N TYR A 183 -48.60 -11.98 11.56
CA TYR A 183 -47.61 -10.95 11.79
C TYR A 183 -47.73 -9.88 10.73
N PHE A 184 -47.16 -8.71 11.03
CA PHE A 184 -47.20 -7.56 10.17
C PHE A 184 -45.78 -7.06 9.96
N ILE A 185 -45.35 -7.02 8.71
CA ILE A 185 -44.10 -6.39 8.31
C ILE A 185 -44.40 -4.90 8.16
N GLU A 186 -43.61 -4.06 8.79
CA GLU A 186 -43.68 -2.61 8.68
C GLU A 186 -42.41 -2.11 8.00
N VAL A 187 -42.57 -1.31 6.94
CA VAL A 187 -41.48 -0.65 6.21
C VAL A 187 -41.56 0.86 6.44
N GLY A 188 -40.42 1.48 6.72
CA GLY A 188 -40.31 2.92 6.99
C GLY A 188 -38.93 3.49 6.70
N ARG A 189 -38.72 4.74 7.13
CA ARG A 189 -37.45 5.46 7.01
C ARG A 189 -36.71 5.58 8.35
N PHE A 190 -35.41 5.36 8.36
CA PHE A 190 -34.49 5.65 9.46
C PHE A 190 -33.98 7.10 9.40
N ASN A 191 -33.69 7.67 10.57
CA ASN A 191 -33.30 9.08 10.73
C ASN A 191 -32.23 9.30 11.81
N GLY A 192 -31.53 8.24 12.21
CA GLY A 192 -30.48 8.27 13.25
C GLY A 192 -30.97 8.21 14.70
N GLU A 193 -32.28 8.31 14.99
CA GLU A 193 -32.84 8.23 16.34
C GLU A 193 -33.70 6.98 16.47
N GLY A 194 -33.11 5.87 16.93
CA GLY A 194 -33.64 4.48 16.91
C GLY A 194 -35.11 4.22 17.33
N LEU A 195 -36.06 4.73 16.55
CA LEU A 195 -37.48 4.37 16.52
C LEU A 195 -38.00 4.60 15.08
N PRO A 196 -38.53 3.58 14.39
CA PRO A 196 -39.24 3.76 13.13
C PRO A 196 -40.56 4.45 13.38
N GLY A 197 -40.74 5.57 12.70
CA GLY A 197 -41.97 6.34 12.64
C GLY A 197 -41.98 7.35 11.50
N ASP A 198 -40.87 7.46 10.77
CA ASP A 198 -40.76 8.30 9.60
C ASP A 198 -41.20 7.53 8.36
N VAL A 199 -41.92 8.25 7.53
CA VAL A 199 -42.68 7.71 6.42
C VAL A 199 -41.81 7.49 5.19
N VAL A 200 -42.13 6.48 4.40
CA VAL A 200 -41.53 6.29 3.07
C VAL A 200 -41.95 7.47 2.20
N THR A 201 -40.99 8.26 1.74
CA THR A 201 -41.25 9.49 1.00
C THR A 201 -42.01 9.22 -0.31
N SER A 202 -42.90 10.12 -0.68
CA SER A 202 -43.71 9.97 -1.88
C SER A 202 -42.84 9.80 -3.12
N GLY A 203 -43.06 8.71 -3.87
CA GLY A 203 -42.32 8.39 -5.09
C GLY A 203 -41.03 7.61 -4.87
N ALA A 204 -40.66 7.29 -3.63
CA ALA A 204 -39.54 6.38 -3.37
C ALA A 204 -40.00 4.92 -3.54
N THR A 205 -39.29 4.14 -4.34
CA THR A 205 -39.60 2.72 -4.62
C THR A 205 -38.74 1.80 -3.75
N TYR A 206 -39.27 0.64 -3.39
CA TYR A 206 -38.55 -0.43 -2.70
C TYR A 206 -39.18 -1.79 -3.01
N MET A 207 -38.38 -2.86 -2.93
CA MET A 207 -38.82 -4.23 -3.06
C MET A 207 -38.73 -4.92 -1.71
N LEU A 208 -39.75 -5.68 -1.34
CA LEU A 208 -39.83 -6.41 -0.08
C LEU A 208 -39.94 -7.90 -0.38
N ASN A 209 -38.88 -8.66 -0.13
CA ASN A 209 -38.85 -10.10 -0.29
C ASN A 209 -39.20 -10.80 1.03
N VAL A 210 -40.08 -11.79 0.97
CA VAL A 210 -40.58 -12.49 2.15
C VAL A 210 -40.60 -13.99 1.90
N SER A 211 -39.86 -14.76 2.69
CA SER A 211 -39.84 -16.22 2.63
C SER A 211 -40.39 -16.85 3.92
N VAL A 212 -41.12 -17.97 3.82
CA VAL A 212 -41.71 -18.67 4.97
C VAL A 212 -41.57 -20.18 4.80
N THR A 213 -40.81 -20.80 5.71
CA THR A 213 -40.53 -22.24 5.64
C THR A 213 -41.80 -23.09 5.61
N GLY A 214 -41.99 -23.88 4.55
CA GLY A 214 -43.13 -24.79 4.42
C GLY A 214 -44.48 -24.09 4.16
N HIS A 215 -44.48 -22.85 3.68
CA HIS A 215 -45.67 -22.22 3.09
C HIS A 215 -46.10 -22.98 1.82
N ALA A 216 -47.37 -22.85 1.41
CA ALA A 216 -47.85 -23.44 0.16
C ALA A 216 -47.39 -22.59 -1.05
N ASN A 217 -47.19 -23.23 -2.21
CA ASN A 217 -46.72 -22.61 -3.47
C ASN A 217 -47.38 -23.25 -4.70
N THR A 218 -47.27 -22.56 -5.85
CA THR A 218 -47.66 -23.06 -7.17
C THR A 218 -46.50 -22.99 -8.16
N ASN A 219 -45.62 -24.00 -8.19
CA ASN A 219 -44.50 -24.03 -9.15
C ASN A 219 -44.98 -24.16 -10.62
N ILE A 220 -44.60 -23.21 -11.48
CA ILE A 220 -44.73 -23.30 -12.94
C ILE A 220 -43.43 -23.92 -13.51
N ALA A 221 -43.53 -24.70 -14.57
CA ALA A 221 -42.55 -25.74 -14.92
C ALA A 221 -41.66 -25.45 -16.15
N ALA A 222 -41.76 -24.29 -16.79
CA ALA A 222 -40.90 -23.89 -17.90
C ALA A 222 -41.06 -22.40 -18.19
N PHE A 223 -39.96 -21.66 -18.25
CA PHE A 223 -39.94 -20.24 -18.61
C PHE A 223 -39.80 -20.06 -20.12
N SER A 224 -40.38 -18.96 -20.62
CA SER A 224 -40.31 -18.56 -22.03
C SER A 224 -39.05 -17.73 -22.29
N ALA A 225 -38.84 -17.35 -23.55
CA ALA A 225 -37.90 -16.31 -23.92
C ALA A 225 -38.65 -14.99 -24.02
N ASP A 226 -38.18 -13.90 -23.43
CA ASP A 226 -38.80 -12.58 -23.45
C ASP A 226 -38.14 -11.59 -24.39
N ILE A 227 -38.89 -10.53 -24.72
CA ILE A 227 -38.35 -9.35 -25.42
C ILE A 227 -38.59 -8.14 -24.54
N ILE A 228 -37.56 -7.66 -23.87
CA ILE A 228 -37.58 -6.50 -22.98
C ILE A 228 -36.98 -5.29 -23.70
N ASN A 229 -37.65 -4.13 -23.63
CA ASN A 229 -37.13 -2.86 -24.14
C ASN A 229 -37.31 -1.82 -23.04
N GLY A 230 -36.23 -1.24 -22.52
CA GLY A 230 -36.24 -0.20 -21.48
C GLY A 230 -36.83 1.11 -22.03
N GLY A 231 -36.22 1.67 -23.08
CA GLY A 231 -36.76 2.85 -23.75
C GLY A 231 -35.86 4.06 -23.63
N ASP A 232 -36.39 5.20 -23.21
CA ASP A 232 -35.59 6.39 -22.90
C ASP A 232 -35.49 6.57 -21.37
N ASP A 233 -34.39 7.13 -20.89
CA ASP A 233 -33.97 7.31 -19.48
C ASP A 233 -33.37 6.04 -18.83
N ASN A 234 -32.93 6.14 -17.57
CA ASN A 234 -32.14 5.09 -16.91
C ASN A 234 -33.05 4.01 -16.31
N ASP A 235 -32.99 2.81 -16.84
CA ASP A 235 -33.89 1.69 -16.53
C ASP A 235 -33.21 0.57 -15.75
N ILE A 236 -34.02 -0.29 -15.12
CA ILE A 236 -33.56 -1.55 -14.52
C ILE A 236 -34.31 -2.70 -15.18
N LEU A 237 -33.59 -3.63 -15.80
CA LEU A 237 -34.17 -4.70 -16.62
C LEU A 237 -33.76 -6.08 -16.08
N TYR A 238 -34.76 -6.93 -15.80
CA TYR A 238 -34.57 -8.31 -15.35
C TYR A 238 -35.14 -9.27 -16.40
N GLY A 239 -34.28 -10.06 -17.05
CA GLY A 239 -34.69 -11.16 -17.94
C GLY A 239 -35.22 -12.36 -17.15
N LEU A 240 -34.46 -12.75 -16.11
CA LEU A 240 -34.69 -13.89 -15.22
C LEU A 240 -34.34 -15.21 -15.92
N ASP A 241 -35.11 -16.28 -15.70
CA ASP A 241 -34.89 -17.54 -16.41
C ASP A 241 -35.49 -17.44 -17.83
N GLY A 242 -34.73 -17.72 -18.89
CA GLY A 242 -35.23 -17.58 -20.27
C GLY A 242 -34.09 -17.44 -21.28
N ASP A 243 -34.37 -17.59 -22.58
CA ASP A 243 -33.41 -17.16 -23.60
C ASP A 243 -33.87 -15.78 -24.10
N ASP A 244 -33.56 -14.73 -23.35
CA ASP A 244 -34.22 -13.43 -23.47
C ASP A 244 -33.58 -12.52 -24.53
N THR A 245 -34.30 -11.50 -24.94
CA THR A 245 -33.80 -10.40 -25.77
C THR A 245 -34.05 -9.10 -25.04
N ILE A 246 -33.00 -8.49 -24.49
CA ILE A 246 -33.08 -7.30 -23.65
C ILE A 246 -32.43 -6.13 -24.39
N ASN A 247 -33.16 -5.03 -24.52
CA ASN A 247 -32.65 -3.76 -25.06
C ASN A 247 -32.81 -2.69 -23.98
N GLY A 248 -31.71 -2.13 -23.47
CA GLY A 248 -31.72 -1.01 -22.51
C GLY A 248 -32.38 0.22 -23.13
N GLY A 249 -31.76 0.73 -24.19
CA GLY A 249 -32.31 1.82 -24.98
C GLY A 249 -31.43 3.05 -24.88
N ALA A 250 -31.91 4.14 -24.31
CA ALA A 250 -31.14 5.35 -24.12
C ALA A 250 -31.16 5.78 -22.65
N GLY A 251 -30.04 5.82 -21.98
CA GLY A 251 -29.96 6.02 -20.54
C GLY A 251 -28.75 5.28 -20.00
N ASP A 252 -28.45 5.45 -18.71
CA ASP A 252 -27.50 4.58 -18.03
C ASP A 252 -28.30 3.45 -17.37
N ASP A 253 -28.42 2.31 -18.04
CA ASP A 253 -29.29 1.20 -17.66
C ASP A 253 -28.57 0.18 -16.77
N LEU A 254 -29.32 -0.52 -15.91
CA LEU A 254 -28.86 -1.70 -15.18
C LEU A 254 -29.61 -2.93 -15.69
N ILE A 255 -28.87 -3.92 -16.17
CA ILE A 255 -29.41 -5.12 -16.79
C ILE A 255 -28.98 -6.35 -16.01
N ILE A 256 -29.94 -7.21 -15.68
CA ILE A 256 -29.75 -8.54 -15.10
C ILE A 256 -30.39 -9.51 -16.11
N GLY A 257 -29.56 -10.21 -16.89
CA GLY A 257 -30.03 -11.22 -17.85
C GLY A 257 -30.76 -12.35 -17.12
N GLY A 258 -30.10 -12.92 -16.12
CA GLY A 258 -30.58 -14.10 -15.41
C GLY A 258 -30.12 -15.37 -16.11
N ALA A 259 -30.82 -16.48 -15.90
CA ALA A 259 -30.39 -17.79 -16.39
C ALA A 259 -30.92 -18.09 -17.79
N GLY A 260 -30.01 -18.26 -18.74
CA GLY A 260 -30.28 -18.83 -20.06
C GLY A 260 -29.34 -18.24 -21.09
N ALA A 261 -29.67 -18.30 -22.38
CA ALA A 261 -28.82 -17.73 -23.41
C ALA A 261 -29.41 -16.41 -23.93
N ASP A 262 -29.02 -15.31 -23.31
CA ASP A 262 -29.65 -14.01 -23.54
C ASP A 262 -28.99 -13.20 -24.67
N ALA A 263 -29.77 -12.34 -25.31
CA ALA A 263 -29.32 -11.33 -26.26
C ALA A 263 -29.52 -9.95 -25.65
N ILE A 264 -28.46 -9.38 -25.08
CA ILE A 264 -28.50 -8.15 -24.30
C ILE A 264 -27.81 -7.02 -25.08
N ASP A 265 -28.51 -5.90 -25.23
CA ASP A 265 -28.05 -4.68 -25.87
C ASP A 265 -28.33 -3.49 -24.96
N GLY A 266 -27.31 -2.89 -24.31
CA GLY A 266 -27.52 -1.75 -23.40
C GLY A 266 -28.01 -0.51 -24.15
N GLY A 267 -27.45 -0.25 -25.32
CA GLY A 267 -27.91 0.80 -26.21
C GLY A 267 -27.04 2.05 -26.16
N THR A 268 -27.57 3.19 -25.73
CA THR A 268 -26.79 4.44 -25.62
C THR A 268 -26.80 4.97 -24.20
N GLY A 269 -25.61 5.22 -23.66
CA GLY A 269 -25.41 5.75 -22.32
C GLY A 269 -24.25 5.00 -21.69
N THR A 270 -24.28 4.82 -20.37
CA THR A 270 -23.31 4.02 -19.63
C THR A 270 -24.04 2.87 -18.95
N ASP A 271 -24.13 1.75 -19.62
CA ASP A 271 -24.97 0.62 -19.24
C ASP A 271 -24.17 -0.39 -18.40
N THR A 272 -24.83 -0.98 -17.40
CA THR A 272 -24.23 -1.92 -16.45
C THR A 272 -24.91 -3.27 -16.55
N LEU A 273 -24.13 -4.32 -16.79
CA LEU A 273 -24.60 -5.70 -16.70
C LEU A 273 -24.18 -6.31 -15.37
N SER A 274 -25.14 -6.85 -14.62
CA SER A 274 -24.89 -7.52 -13.34
C SER A 274 -25.11 -9.01 -13.40
N TYR A 275 -24.12 -9.75 -12.91
CA TYR A 275 -24.17 -11.18 -12.63
C TYR A 275 -24.07 -11.47 -11.12
N GLU A 276 -24.36 -10.49 -10.26
CA GLU A 276 -24.24 -10.57 -8.80
C GLU A 276 -24.97 -11.79 -8.22
N ASP A 277 -26.15 -12.09 -8.75
CA ASP A 277 -27.01 -13.20 -8.30
C ASP A 277 -26.62 -14.56 -8.89
N ALA A 278 -25.59 -14.59 -9.76
CA ALA A 278 -25.20 -15.82 -10.44
C ALA A 278 -24.77 -16.88 -9.43
N SER A 279 -25.31 -18.08 -9.59
CA SER A 279 -25.05 -19.20 -8.66
C SER A 279 -23.67 -19.87 -8.81
N ALA A 280 -22.83 -19.33 -9.70
CA ALA A 280 -21.45 -19.74 -9.96
C ALA A 280 -20.69 -18.62 -10.69
N GLY A 281 -19.36 -18.71 -10.69
CA GLY A 281 -18.49 -17.75 -11.38
C GLY A 281 -18.78 -17.65 -12.87
N VAL A 282 -18.70 -16.43 -13.39
CA VAL A 282 -19.03 -16.05 -14.76
C VAL A 282 -17.78 -15.69 -15.56
N ARG A 283 -17.90 -15.76 -16.89
CA ARG A 283 -16.81 -15.38 -17.81
C ARG A 283 -17.34 -14.47 -18.91
N SER A 284 -16.87 -13.22 -18.95
CA SER A 284 -17.19 -12.23 -20.00
C SER A 284 -15.93 -11.81 -20.78
N GLY A 285 -16.02 -11.57 -22.09
CA GLY A 285 -14.89 -11.06 -22.88
C GLY A 285 -14.93 -11.22 -24.42
N GLU A 286 -14.09 -10.47 -25.12
CA GLU A 286 -13.98 -10.44 -26.59
C GLU A 286 -13.74 -11.84 -27.20
N GLY A 287 -14.70 -12.32 -27.98
CA GLY A 287 -14.54 -13.50 -28.85
C GLY A 287 -14.52 -14.86 -28.15
N ALA A 288 -14.71 -14.90 -26.82
CA ALA A 288 -15.04 -16.12 -26.09
C ALA A 288 -16.57 -16.26 -26.00
N LEU A 289 -17.07 -17.50 -26.06
CA LEU A 289 -18.44 -17.76 -25.64
C LEU A 289 -18.54 -17.34 -24.17
N ILE A 290 -19.49 -16.49 -23.82
CA ILE A 290 -19.87 -16.24 -22.43
C ILE A 290 -20.33 -17.58 -21.86
N GLN A 291 -19.66 -18.02 -20.80
CA GLN A 291 -19.70 -19.39 -20.33
C GLN A 291 -19.68 -19.42 -18.81
N ASP A 292 -20.36 -20.45 -18.30
CA ASP A 292 -20.50 -20.76 -16.88
C ASP A 292 -21.49 -19.81 -16.17
N GLY A 293 -22.06 -20.31 -15.07
CA GLY A 293 -23.12 -19.61 -14.34
C GLY A 293 -24.30 -19.21 -15.24
N ASP A 294 -24.83 -18.03 -14.91
CA ASP A 294 -25.98 -17.43 -15.58
C ASP A 294 -25.57 -16.77 -16.91
N ALA A 295 -24.27 -16.49 -17.09
CA ALA A 295 -23.72 -15.93 -18.32
C ALA A 295 -23.65 -16.93 -19.50
N GLN A 296 -24.08 -18.19 -19.31
CA GLN A 296 -23.88 -19.25 -20.28
C GLN A 296 -24.72 -19.08 -21.56
N GLY A 297 -24.06 -18.63 -22.63
CA GLY A 297 -24.66 -18.51 -23.95
C GLY A 297 -25.10 -17.10 -24.31
N ASP A 298 -24.92 -16.15 -23.39
CA ASP A 298 -25.24 -14.75 -23.58
C ASP A 298 -24.46 -14.12 -24.74
N THR A 299 -25.08 -13.12 -25.33
CA THR A 299 -24.50 -12.24 -26.34
C THR A 299 -24.75 -10.80 -25.91
N LEU A 300 -23.66 -10.03 -25.78
CA LEU A 300 -23.69 -8.66 -25.25
C LEU A 300 -23.28 -7.66 -26.34
N THR A 301 -23.97 -6.54 -26.41
CA THR A 301 -23.60 -5.36 -27.19
C THR A 301 -23.86 -4.10 -26.39
N SER A 302 -23.00 -3.07 -26.56
CA SER A 302 -23.18 -1.77 -25.91
C SER A 302 -23.39 -1.90 -24.39
N ILE A 303 -22.44 -2.56 -23.72
CA ILE A 303 -22.39 -2.69 -22.26
C ILE A 303 -21.01 -2.24 -21.83
N GLU A 304 -20.96 -1.24 -20.96
CA GLU A 304 -19.72 -0.63 -20.51
C GLU A 304 -19.28 -1.16 -19.14
N ASN A 305 -20.21 -1.31 -18.18
CA ASN A 305 -19.87 -1.72 -16.82
C ASN A 305 -20.29 -3.16 -16.52
N TYR A 306 -19.54 -3.81 -15.63
CA TYR A 306 -19.77 -5.19 -15.22
C TYR A 306 -19.75 -5.33 -13.71
N ILE A 307 -20.71 -6.08 -13.19
CA ILE A 307 -20.70 -6.58 -11.82
C ILE A 307 -20.63 -8.10 -11.90
N GLY A 308 -19.57 -8.67 -11.32
CA GLY A 308 -19.33 -10.10 -11.18
C GLY A 308 -20.31 -10.78 -10.23
N SER A 309 -20.08 -12.05 -9.99
CA SER A 309 -20.77 -12.89 -9.03
C SER A 309 -20.01 -12.95 -7.70
N GLN A 310 -20.55 -13.66 -6.71
CA GLN A 310 -19.85 -13.92 -5.44
C GLN A 310 -18.80 -15.07 -5.55
N PHE A 311 -18.37 -15.41 -6.76
CA PHE A 311 -17.47 -16.51 -7.05
C PHE A 311 -16.41 -16.08 -8.07
N ASN A 312 -15.35 -16.87 -8.16
CA ASN A 312 -14.24 -16.64 -9.09
C ASN A 312 -14.69 -16.40 -10.55
N ASP A 313 -14.57 -15.15 -10.97
CA ASP A 313 -14.98 -14.64 -12.26
C ASP A 313 -13.79 -14.41 -13.20
N ILE A 314 -14.09 -14.33 -14.49
CA ILE A 314 -13.16 -13.80 -15.49
C ILE A 314 -13.91 -12.74 -16.28
N LEU A 315 -13.72 -11.49 -15.90
CA LEU A 315 -14.41 -10.36 -16.51
C LEU A 315 -13.43 -9.59 -17.38
N SER A 316 -13.83 -9.38 -18.63
CA SER A 316 -13.11 -8.46 -19.51
C SER A 316 -14.07 -7.64 -20.33
N ASP A 317 -13.68 -6.38 -20.54
CA ASP A 317 -14.43 -5.42 -21.34
C ASP A 317 -14.60 -5.88 -22.81
N PHE A 318 -15.59 -5.29 -23.50
CA PHE A 318 -15.93 -5.50 -24.90
C PHE A 318 -15.78 -4.24 -25.76
N ASP A 319 -15.70 -3.02 -25.19
CA ASP A 319 -15.41 -1.78 -25.94
C ASP A 319 -14.18 -1.05 -25.40
N ALA A 320 -13.05 -1.41 -26.01
CA ALA A 320 -11.73 -0.92 -25.70
C ALA A 320 -11.50 0.59 -25.96
N ASN A 321 -12.47 1.49 -25.85
CA ASN A 321 -12.20 2.93 -25.88
C ASN A 321 -13.05 3.72 -24.88
N GLU A 322 -13.85 3.06 -24.05
CA GLU A 322 -14.75 3.72 -23.11
C GLU A 322 -14.14 3.71 -21.71
N ALA A 323 -14.82 4.32 -20.74
CA ALA A 323 -14.35 4.34 -19.36
C ALA A 323 -15.23 3.37 -18.59
N ASN A 324 -14.68 2.21 -18.27
CA ASN A 324 -15.45 1.08 -17.77
C ASN A 324 -15.25 0.91 -16.27
N VAL A 325 -16.28 0.42 -15.59
CA VAL A 325 -16.21 0.03 -14.18
C VAL A 325 -16.52 -1.46 -14.07
N ILE A 326 -15.56 -2.21 -13.52
CA ILE A 326 -15.66 -3.66 -13.36
C ILE A 326 -15.48 -4.00 -11.88
N TYR A 327 -16.48 -4.66 -11.30
CA TYR A 327 -16.43 -5.20 -9.95
C TYR A 327 -16.37 -6.74 -9.99
N GLY A 328 -15.39 -7.35 -9.33
CA GLY A 328 -15.33 -8.80 -9.11
C GLY A 328 -16.27 -9.28 -8.01
N LEU A 329 -16.40 -8.49 -6.94
CA LEU A 329 -17.14 -8.77 -5.71
C LEU A 329 -16.43 -9.78 -4.80
N GLY A 330 -16.64 -11.07 -4.97
CA GLY A 330 -16.09 -12.09 -4.07
C GLY A 330 -15.62 -13.31 -4.83
N GLY A 331 -14.62 -14.01 -4.28
CA GLY A 331 -13.92 -15.07 -5.00
C GLY A 331 -12.61 -14.57 -5.58
N ASP A 332 -11.82 -15.47 -6.17
CA ASP A 332 -10.55 -15.08 -6.80
C ASP A 332 -10.81 -14.72 -8.27
N ASP A 333 -10.88 -13.43 -8.57
CA ASP A 333 -11.34 -12.89 -9.84
C ASP A 333 -10.20 -12.51 -10.79
N SER A 334 -10.50 -12.50 -12.08
CA SER A 334 -9.58 -12.07 -13.13
C SER A 334 -10.22 -10.96 -13.95
N LEU A 335 -9.79 -9.72 -13.73
CA LEU A 335 -10.40 -8.52 -14.31
C LEU A 335 -9.51 -7.88 -15.38
N ARG A 336 -10.09 -7.36 -16.47
CA ARG A 336 -9.37 -6.62 -17.52
C ARG A 336 -10.23 -5.55 -18.20
N GLY A 337 -9.80 -4.29 -18.12
CA GLY A 337 -10.50 -3.13 -18.70
C GLY A 337 -10.27 -2.90 -20.21
N LEU A 338 -9.21 -3.48 -20.79
CA LEU A 338 -8.74 -3.16 -22.16
C LEU A 338 -8.19 -1.72 -22.24
N THR A 339 -8.46 -0.97 -23.31
CA THR A 339 -8.03 0.43 -23.42
C THR A 339 -9.19 1.34 -23.06
N GLY A 340 -8.93 2.44 -22.38
CA GLY A 340 -10.00 3.17 -21.72
C GLY A 340 -9.49 3.87 -20.46
N GLN A 341 -10.37 4.58 -19.76
CA GLN A 341 -10.09 5.05 -18.40
C GLN A 341 -10.88 4.18 -17.43
N ASP A 342 -10.31 3.02 -17.12
CA ASP A 342 -11.02 1.95 -16.44
C ASP A 342 -10.85 1.99 -14.92
N GLN A 343 -11.81 1.41 -14.23
CA GLN A 343 -11.79 1.17 -12.79
C GLN A 343 -12.05 -0.31 -12.53
N LEU A 344 -11.04 -1.00 -12.02
CA LEU A 344 -11.09 -2.43 -11.72
C LEU A 344 -11.04 -2.62 -10.20
N PHE A 345 -12.07 -3.25 -9.66
CA PHE A 345 -12.22 -3.55 -8.24
C PHE A 345 -12.30 -5.07 -8.06
N GLY A 346 -11.27 -5.68 -7.46
CA GLY A 346 -11.23 -7.11 -7.15
C GLY A 346 -12.32 -7.49 -6.15
N GLY A 347 -12.10 -7.13 -4.88
CA GLY A 347 -13.10 -7.32 -3.82
C GLY A 347 -12.57 -8.26 -2.73
N ASP A 348 -13.36 -9.26 -2.36
CA ASP A 348 -12.96 -10.29 -1.40
C ASP A 348 -12.37 -11.51 -2.12
N GLY A 349 -11.05 -11.70 -2.10
CA GLY A 349 -10.41 -12.90 -2.65
C GLY A 349 -9.01 -12.61 -3.14
N ASP A 350 -8.30 -13.61 -3.67
CA ASP A 350 -6.97 -13.39 -4.25
C ASP A 350 -7.12 -12.97 -5.73
N ASP A 351 -7.26 -11.68 -6.01
CA ASP A 351 -7.66 -11.18 -7.32
C ASP A 351 -6.49 -10.94 -8.28
N THR A 352 -6.79 -10.94 -9.58
CA THR A 352 -5.83 -10.66 -10.65
C THR A 352 -6.36 -9.59 -11.59
N LEU A 353 -5.81 -8.38 -11.49
CA LEU A 353 -6.09 -7.26 -12.39
C LEU A 353 -5.07 -7.28 -13.53
N GLN A 354 -5.54 -7.46 -14.76
CA GLN A 354 -4.70 -7.66 -15.95
C GLN A 354 -4.59 -6.39 -16.80
N ILE A 355 -3.35 -6.05 -17.17
CA ILE A 355 -3.04 -4.86 -17.97
C ILE A 355 -2.08 -5.25 -19.08
N SER A 356 -2.43 -4.96 -20.32
CA SER A 356 -1.59 -5.21 -21.48
C SER A 356 -0.86 -3.95 -21.96
N ASP A 357 0.07 -4.14 -22.88
CA ASP A 357 0.82 -3.03 -23.49
C ASP A 357 -0.11 -1.98 -24.11
N GLY A 358 -0.03 -0.74 -23.60
CA GLY A 358 -0.86 0.38 -24.03
C GLY A 358 -2.23 0.48 -23.37
N GLU A 359 -2.54 -0.38 -22.39
CA GLU A 359 -3.78 -0.34 -21.59
C GLU A 359 -3.65 0.56 -20.35
N ALA A 360 -2.44 0.77 -19.80
CA ALA A 360 -2.24 1.68 -18.67
C ALA A 360 -2.43 3.15 -19.11
N GLU A 361 -3.56 3.74 -18.74
CA GLU A 361 -3.93 5.13 -19.04
C GLU A 361 -4.02 6.00 -17.76
N ALA A 362 -4.00 7.32 -17.97
CA ALA A 362 -4.05 8.27 -16.86
C ALA A 362 -5.44 8.36 -16.25
N GLY A 363 -5.54 8.23 -14.92
CA GLY A 363 -6.80 8.36 -14.17
C GLY A 363 -7.51 7.03 -13.88
N GLU A 364 -6.94 5.90 -14.29
CA GLU A 364 -7.46 4.57 -13.99
C GLU A 364 -7.39 4.22 -12.49
N VAL A 365 -8.19 3.25 -12.08
CA VAL A 365 -8.20 2.70 -10.71
C VAL A 365 -7.98 1.19 -10.77
N TYR A 366 -7.01 0.73 -9.99
CA TYR A 366 -6.69 -0.67 -9.78
C TYR A 366 -6.74 -0.93 -8.27
N ASP A 367 -7.79 -1.57 -7.81
CA ASP A 367 -8.05 -1.84 -6.40
C ASP A 367 -8.22 -3.35 -6.19
N GLY A 368 -7.32 -3.97 -5.41
CA GLY A 368 -7.44 -5.39 -5.07
C GLY A 368 -8.58 -5.67 -4.08
N GLY A 369 -8.98 -4.68 -3.28
CA GLY A 369 -10.07 -4.81 -2.31
C GLY A 369 -9.59 -5.19 -0.90
N ALA A 370 -10.08 -6.29 -0.35
CA ALA A 370 -9.90 -6.58 1.07
C ALA A 370 -8.46 -6.98 1.43
N GLN A 371 -7.80 -6.10 2.19
CA GLN A 371 -6.44 -6.13 2.77
C GLN A 371 -5.90 -7.45 3.41
N ASN A 372 -6.71 -8.51 3.50
CA ASN A 372 -6.30 -9.81 4.04
C ASN A 372 -6.17 -10.92 2.99
N PHE A 373 -6.26 -10.57 1.72
CA PHE A 373 -6.04 -11.46 0.59
C PHE A 373 -4.76 -11.08 -0.15
N PHE A 374 -4.47 -11.78 -1.23
CA PHE A 374 -3.24 -11.62 -1.99
C PHE A 374 -3.54 -11.23 -3.43
N ASP A 375 -3.58 -9.92 -3.66
CA ASP A 375 -4.00 -9.36 -4.93
C ASP A 375 -2.82 -9.11 -5.87
N GLN A 376 -3.06 -9.35 -7.15
CA GLN A 376 -2.05 -9.29 -8.20
C GLN A 376 -2.41 -8.26 -9.27
N LEU A 377 -1.46 -7.35 -9.53
CA LEU A 377 -1.40 -6.58 -10.76
C LEU A 377 -0.55 -7.32 -11.79
N ALA A 378 -1.17 -7.86 -12.84
CA ALA A 378 -0.55 -8.71 -13.85
C ALA A 378 -0.31 -7.94 -15.16
N LEU A 379 0.95 -7.75 -15.53
CA LEU A 379 1.36 -6.95 -16.69
C LEU A 379 1.74 -7.83 -17.90
N PHE A 380 1.00 -7.69 -18.99
CA PHE A 380 1.13 -8.47 -20.23
C PHE A 380 1.72 -7.64 -21.37
N GLY A 381 3.03 -7.68 -21.55
CA GLY A 381 3.68 -6.94 -22.64
C GLY A 381 3.87 -7.74 -23.94
N ASN A 382 3.94 -7.03 -25.07
CA ASN A 382 4.30 -7.56 -26.40
C ASN A 382 5.45 -6.74 -27.00
N GLY A 383 6.70 -7.11 -26.67
CA GLY A 383 7.86 -6.36 -27.12
C GLY A 383 8.41 -5.49 -25.99
N SER A 384 8.85 -4.28 -26.32
CA SER A 384 9.31 -3.31 -25.32
C SER A 384 8.09 -2.59 -24.79
N SER A 385 7.67 -2.90 -23.57
CA SER A 385 6.45 -2.38 -22.95
C SER A 385 6.77 -1.38 -21.85
N ASP A 386 5.91 -0.39 -21.74
CA ASP A 386 6.04 0.75 -20.84
C ASP A 386 4.69 0.99 -20.18
N PHE A 387 4.57 0.66 -18.90
CA PHE A 387 3.34 0.77 -18.11
C PHE A 387 3.49 1.92 -17.13
N ASP A 388 2.73 3.00 -17.31
CA ASP A 388 2.82 4.19 -16.46
C ASP A 388 1.62 4.30 -15.52
N PHE A 389 1.81 3.90 -14.25
CA PHE A 389 0.80 4.00 -13.21
C PHE A 389 0.92 5.30 -12.40
N THR A 390 1.88 6.19 -12.70
CA THR A 390 2.15 7.37 -11.86
C THR A 390 0.99 8.37 -11.81
N THR A 391 0.01 8.23 -12.70
CA THR A 391 -1.21 9.04 -12.75
C THR A 391 -2.49 8.24 -12.49
N SER A 392 -2.36 6.96 -12.15
CA SER A 392 -3.45 6.05 -11.82
C SER A 392 -3.56 5.88 -10.30
N THR A 393 -4.65 5.31 -9.84
CA THR A 393 -4.82 4.89 -8.44
C THR A 393 -4.52 3.41 -8.36
N VAL A 394 -3.53 3.02 -7.57
CA VAL A 394 -3.18 1.61 -7.30
C VAL A 394 -3.26 1.42 -5.81
N VAL A 395 -4.19 0.60 -5.36
CA VAL A 395 -4.55 0.43 -3.95
C VAL A 395 -4.73 -1.06 -3.69
N ASP A 396 -4.31 -1.50 -2.50
CA ASP A 396 -4.57 -2.85 -1.99
C ASP A 396 -4.10 -3.95 -2.95
N ILE A 397 -2.91 -3.76 -3.53
CA ILE A 397 -2.22 -4.75 -4.36
C ILE A 397 -0.98 -5.24 -3.60
N GLU A 398 -0.85 -6.54 -3.36
CA GLU A 398 0.32 -7.12 -2.70
C GLU A 398 1.42 -7.51 -3.69
N GLN A 399 1.05 -7.82 -4.95
CA GLN A 399 1.97 -8.36 -5.94
C GLN A 399 1.91 -7.69 -7.30
N LEU A 400 3.09 -7.26 -7.77
CA LEU A 400 3.32 -6.92 -9.16
C LEU A 400 3.90 -8.12 -9.92
N ASN A 401 3.23 -8.56 -10.99
CA ASN A 401 3.67 -9.70 -11.79
C ASN A 401 3.82 -9.33 -13.26
N PHE A 402 5.03 -9.40 -13.78
CA PHE A 402 5.31 -9.28 -15.21
C PHE A 402 5.09 -10.63 -15.89
N VAL A 403 3.98 -10.77 -16.61
CA VAL A 403 3.56 -12.00 -17.30
C VAL A 403 3.97 -11.95 -18.77
N ALA A 404 4.98 -12.72 -19.15
CA ALA A 404 5.62 -12.52 -20.43
C ALA A 404 5.04 -13.32 -21.61
N GLN A 405 4.61 -12.60 -22.65
CA GLN A 405 4.92 -12.92 -24.06
C GLN A 405 6.02 -11.99 -24.63
N LEU A 406 6.84 -11.43 -23.74
CA LEU A 406 7.78 -10.35 -23.98
C LEU A 406 8.91 -10.73 -24.95
N GLY A 407 8.82 -10.26 -26.20
CA GLY A 407 9.96 -10.19 -27.12
C GLY A 407 10.93 -9.03 -26.84
N GLY A 408 10.57 -8.11 -25.93
CA GLY A 408 11.30 -6.90 -25.51
C GLY A 408 11.30 -6.72 -23.97
N GLY A 409 11.97 -5.69 -23.43
CA GLY A 409 11.98 -5.37 -21.99
C GLY A 409 10.64 -4.81 -21.51
N ALA A 410 10.43 -4.72 -20.20
CA ALA A 410 9.23 -4.12 -19.63
C ALA A 410 9.60 -3.18 -18.48
N THR A 411 9.03 -1.96 -18.49
CA THR A 411 9.14 -1.03 -17.36
C THR A 411 7.76 -0.75 -16.81
N ALA A 412 7.62 -0.75 -15.48
CA ALA A 412 6.42 -0.28 -14.80
C ALA A 412 6.80 0.91 -13.90
N HIS A 413 6.14 2.05 -14.12
CA HIS A 413 6.39 3.30 -13.41
C HIS A 413 5.35 3.51 -12.31
N PHE A 414 5.79 3.82 -11.09
CA PHE A 414 4.94 4.06 -9.93
C PHE A 414 5.40 5.29 -9.14
N LEU A 415 4.48 5.90 -8.39
CA LEU A 415 4.80 6.77 -7.28
C LEU A 415 5.12 5.92 -6.04
N ALA A 416 6.05 6.38 -5.20
CA ALA A 416 6.37 5.70 -3.94
C ALA A 416 5.12 5.52 -3.05
N SER A 417 4.16 6.45 -3.09
CA SER A 417 2.90 6.34 -2.34
C SER A 417 1.99 5.17 -2.79
N GLN A 418 2.19 4.64 -4.00
CA GLN A 418 1.45 3.47 -4.50
C GLN A 418 2.11 2.15 -4.10
N ILE A 419 3.40 2.20 -3.74
CA ILE A 419 4.19 1.03 -3.37
C ILE A 419 4.27 0.89 -1.85
N ASN A 420 4.44 2.02 -1.14
CA ASN A 420 4.70 2.05 0.29
C ASN A 420 3.53 1.47 1.11
N GLY A 421 3.68 0.24 1.58
CA GLY A 421 2.68 -0.47 2.38
C GLY A 421 1.66 -1.28 1.58
N GLY A 422 1.69 -1.23 0.24
CA GLY A 422 0.90 -2.07 -0.65
C GLY A 422 1.74 -3.20 -1.25
N ILE A 423 2.38 -2.92 -2.39
CA ILE A 423 3.12 -3.94 -3.14
C ILE A 423 4.39 -4.35 -2.40
N ASN A 424 4.45 -5.62 -1.99
CA ASN A 424 5.60 -6.19 -1.28
C ASN A 424 6.21 -7.41 -2.00
N ARG A 425 5.61 -7.83 -3.11
CA ARG A 425 6.09 -8.97 -3.91
C ARG A 425 6.19 -8.62 -5.38
N TYR A 426 7.35 -8.92 -5.96
CA TYR A 426 7.67 -8.61 -7.36
C TYR A 426 8.09 -9.88 -8.08
N VAL A 427 7.39 -10.19 -9.17
CA VAL A 427 7.58 -11.43 -9.92
C VAL A 427 7.77 -11.11 -11.39
N ALA A 428 8.76 -11.75 -12.02
CA ALA A 428 8.99 -11.66 -13.47
C ALA A 428 8.90 -13.05 -14.12
N ASP A 429 7.71 -13.64 -14.10
CA ASP A 429 7.45 -15.02 -14.52
C ASP A 429 7.27 -15.17 -16.06
N ALA A 430 7.45 -16.41 -16.54
CA ALA A 430 7.18 -16.82 -17.93
C ALA A 430 7.97 -16.12 -19.07
N ARG A 431 9.10 -15.45 -18.77
CA ARG A 431 9.90 -14.68 -19.75
C ARG A 431 10.41 -15.49 -20.96
N VAL A 432 10.13 -14.99 -22.18
CA VAL A 432 10.51 -15.62 -23.46
C VAL A 432 11.55 -14.76 -24.21
N GLY A 433 12.80 -14.74 -23.75
CA GLY A 433 13.88 -14.06 -24.47
C GLY A 433 15.15 -13.84 -23.64
N VAL A 434 16.30 -13.74 -24.28
CA VAL A 434 17.57 -13.35 -23.64
C VAL A 434 17.86 -11.87 -23.91
N GLY A 435 18.13 -11.08 -22.86
CA GLY A 435 18.61 -9.70 -22.97
C GLY A 435 17.55 -8.60 -22.97
N GLN A 436 16.46 -8.82 -22.24
CA GLN A 436 15.36 -7.86 -22.07
C GLN A 436 15.14 -7.64 -20.57
N ALA A 437 15.39 -6.42 -20.10
CA ALA A 437 15.31 -6.06 -18.69
C ALA A 437 13.85 -5.87 -18.25
N VAL A 438 13.54 -6.28 -17.03
CA VAL A 438 12.33 -5.87 -16.30
C VAL A 438 12.72 -4.83 -15.27
N THR A 439 12.09 -3.67 -15.32
CA THR A 439 12.39 -2.55 -14.42
C THR A 439 11.13 -2.10 -13.71
N VAL A 440 11.22 -1.96 -12.39
CA VAL A 440 10.22 -1.23 -11.59
C VAL A 440 10.82 0.14 -11.33
N ASP A 441 10.24 1.17 -11.93
CA ASP A 441 10.70 2.56 -11.80
C ASP A 441 9.78 3.29 -10.81
N ILE A 442 10.36 3.86 -9.76
CA ILE A 442 9.63 4.44 -8.63
C ILE A 442 10.06 5.89 -8.46
N PHE A 443 9.10 6.79 -8.46
CA PHE A 443 9.30 8.21 -8.20
C PHE A 443 8.84 8.55 -6.79
N MET A 444 9.69 9.17 -5.98
CA MET A 444 9.37 9.46 -4.57
C MET A 444 8.15 10.36 -4.41
N GLY A 445 7.94 11.30 -5.35
CA GLY A 445 6.77 12.16 -5.33
C GLY A 445 6.71 12.97 -4.04
N THR A 446 5.67 12.82 -3.22
CA THR A 446 5.58 13.52 -1.93
C THR A 446 6.11 12.72 -0.74
N GLU A 447 6.53 11.47 -0.95
CA GLU A 447 7.06 10.62 0.11
C GLU A 447 8.51 11.01 0.43
N THR A 448 8.82 11.16 1.72
CA THR A 448 10.20 11.44 2.17
C THR A 448 10.94 10.17 2.58
N ALA A 449 10.28 9.00 2.53
CA ALA A 449 10.89 7.74 2.89
C ALA A 449 10.27 6.57 2.11
N LEU A 450 11.11 5.65 1.68
CA LEU A 450 10.70 4.40 1.03
C LEU A 450 11.62 3.28 1.54
N ASP A 451 11.04 2.19 2.05
CA ASP A 451 11.79 1.03 2.52
C ASP A 451 11.32 -0.22 1.79
N LEU A 452 12.11 -0.70 0.83
CA LEU A 452 11.85 -1.93 0.08
C LEU A 452 12.71 -3.12 0.56
N SER A 453 13.39 -3.00 1.70
CA SER A 453 14.31 -4.05 2.19
C SER A 453 13.60 -5.37 2.51
N GLY A 454 12.28 -5.30 2.78
CA GLY A 454 11.41 -6.46 2.99
C GLY A 454 10.80 -7.06 1.73
N ALA A 455 11.01 -6.46 0.54
CA ALA A 455 10.37 -6.87 -0.69
C ALA A 455 10.83 -8.26 -1.17
N SER A 456 9.87 -9.11 -1.49
CA SER A 456 10.12 -10.43 -2.10
C SER A 456 10.28 -10.29 -3.62
N VAL A 457 11.52 -10.20 -4.11
CA VAL A 457 11.81 -10.14 -5.54
C VAL A 457 12.17 -11.53 -6.08
N THR A 458 11.43 -12.01 -7.07
CA THR A 458 11.63 -13.34 -7.66
C THR A 458 11.66 -13.30 -9.18
N ALA A 459 12.51 -14.15 -9.76
CA ALA A 459 12.72 -14.23 -11.20
C ALA A 459 13.30 -12.96 -11.86
N PHE A 460 13.93 -12.04 -11.11
CA PHE A 460 14.78 -10.98 -11.66
C PHE A 460 16.20 -11.56 -11.82
N THR A 461 16.55 -12.01 -13.03
CA THR A 461 17.77 -12.82 -13.28
C THR A 461 18.56 -12.41 -14.51
N TYR A 462 18.03 -11.51 -15.35
CA TYR A 462 18.74 -10.96 -16.50
C TYR A 462 19.49 -9.69 -16.10
N ALA A 463 20.58 -9.40 -16.83
CA ALA A 463 21.29 -8.14 -16.63
C ALA A 463 20.38 -6.96 -16.98
N GLY A 464 20.27 -6.01 -16.05
CA GLY A 464 19.38 -4.85 -16.17
C GLY A 464 18.03 -5.03 -15.48
N ASP A 465 17.69 -6.25 -15.02
CA ASP A 465 16.57 -6.40 -14.10
C ASP A 465 16.89 -5.70 -12.78
N GLY A 466 15.92 -4.96 -12.23
CA GLY A 466 16.12 -4.25 -10.96
C GLY A 466 15.10 -3.16 -10.74
N PHE A 467 15.32 -2.38 -9.69
CA PHE A 467 14.53 -1.21 -9.37
C PHE A 467 15.30 0.06 -9.74
N VAL A 468 14.58 1.05 -10.24
CA VAL A 468 15.08 2.42 -10.35
C VAL A 468 14.24 3.24 -9.40
N ILE A 469 14.87 3.90 -8.44
CA ILE A 469 14.19 4.72 -7.45
C ILE A 469 14.74 6.14 -7.58
N THR A 470 13.86 7.09 -7.85
CA THR A 470 14.19 8.47 -8.18
C THR A 470 13.55 9.40 -7.16
N GLY A 471 14.40 10.01 -6.33
CA GLY A 471 14.09 11.12 -5.41
C GLY A 471 13.65 12.39 -6.13
N ASP A 472 13.35 13.43 -5.37
CA ASP A 472 12.86 14.69 -5.93
C ASP A 472 13.75 15.91 -5.58
N ASP A 473 13.19 17.00 -5.06
CA ASP A 473 13.96 18.16 -4.57
C ASP A 473 14.02 18.19 -3.02
N SER A 474 13.34 17.25 -2.36
CA SER A 474 13.25 17.13 -0.91
C SER A 474 14.40 16.28 -0.37
N SER A 475 14.40 15.96 0.92
CA SER A 475 15.42 15.06 1.48
C SER A 475 14.77 13.73 1.78
N GLU A 476 15.26 12.67 1.15
CA GLU A 476 14.66 11.34 1.24
C GLU A 476 15.51 10.34 2.05
N THR A 477 14.83 9.36 2.64
CA THR A 477 15.47 8.12 3.14
C THR A 477 14.99 6.94 2.31
N ILE A 478 15.87 6.40 1.48
CA ILE A 478 15.53 5.35 0.51
C ILE A 478 16.32 4.09 0.84
N ARG A 479 15.61 2.98 1.06
CA ARG A 479 16.19 1.64 1.11
C ARG A 479 15.74 0.80 -0.07
N GLY A 480 16.71 0.28 -0.81
CA GLY A 480 16.51 -0.64 -1.91
C GLY A 480 16.08 -2.04 -1.47
N THR A 481 16.20 -2.97 -2.39
CA THR A 481 15.72 -4.34 -2.31
C THR A 481 16.88 -5.30 -2.00
N SER A 482 16.76 -6.56 -2.44
CA SER A 482 17.83 -7.57 -2.36
C SER A 482 18.41 -7.93 -3.74
N VAL A 483 18.01 -7.18 -4.78
CA VAL A 483 18.55 -7.28 -6.14
C VAL A 483 19.27 -5.98 -6.48
N ASN A 484 19.89 -5.92 -7.65
CA ASN A 484 20.62 -4.72 -8.07
C ASN A 484 19.66 -3.56 -8.32
N ASP A 485 19.86 -2.47 -7.61
CA ASP A 485 19.01 -1.28 -7.67
C ASP A 485 19.78 -0.05 -8.17
N THR A 486 19.04 0.93 -8.68
CA THR A 486 19.55 2.26 -9.01
C THR A 486 18.83 3.27 -8.13
N LEU A 487 19.55 3.89 -7.20
CA LEU A 487 19.04 4.92 -6.30
C LEU A 487 19.55 6.29 -6.77
N ASN A 488 18.64 7.19 -7.14
CA ASN A 488 18.96 8.57 -7.51
C ASN A 488 18.30 9.53 -6.52
N GLY A 489 19.06 10.18 -5.64
CA GLY A 489 18.53 11.16 -4.68
C GLY A 489 18.03 12.46 -5.33
N ASN A 490 18.64 12.86 -6.46
CA ASN A 490 18.36 14.12 -7.14
C ASN A 490 18.79 15.35 -6.33
N SER A 491 17.93 16.30 -5.97
CA SER A 491 18.34 17.39 -5.08
C SER A 491 17.86 17.06 -3.69
N GLY A 492 18.59 17.41 -2.64
CA GLY A 492 18.19 16.95 -1.31
C GLY A 492 19.37 16.88 -0.39
N ASP A 493 19.19 16.29 0.77
CA ASP A 493 20.29 15.79 1.59
C ASP A 493 19.86 14.36 1.94
N ASP A 494 20.14 13.43 1.04
CA ASP A 494 19.48 12.12 1.00
C ASP A 494 20.22 11.07 1.83
N VAL A 495 19.50 10.07 2.32
CA VAL A 495 20.06 8.86 2.93
C VAL A 495 19.68 7.67 2.06
N LEU A 496 20.67 7.10 1.38
CA LEU A 496 20.48 6.04 0.38
C LEU A 496 21.17 4.75 0.85
N GLU A 497 20.40 3.67 0.94
CA GLU A 497 20.87 2.33 1.32
C GLU A 497 20.44 1.33 0.24
N GLY A 498 21.40 0.78 -0.51
CA GLY A 498 21.13 -0.18 -1.59
C GLY A 498 20.57 -1.51 -1.08
N GLY A 499 21.15 -2.00 0.04
CA GLY A 499 20.90 -3.35 0.53
C GLY A 499 21.78 -4.37 -0.21
N PRO A 500 21.45 -5.67 -0.16
CA PRO A 500 22.17 -6.67 -0.93
C PRO A 500 21.97 -6.47 -2.43
N GLY A 501 23.05 -6.38 -3.20
CA GLY A 501 22.95 -6.13 -4.63
C GLY A 501 24.30 -5.69 -5.17
N ALA A 502 24.34 -5.32 -6.44
CA ALA A 502 25.39 -4.47 -6.96
C ALA A 502 24.71 -3.20 -7.45
N ASP A 503 24.66 -2.21 -6.56
CA ASP A 503 23.75 -1.08 -6.67
C ASP A 503 24.43 0.15 -7.26
N ALA A 504 23.66 0.97 -7.97
CA ALA A 504 24.08 2.26 -8.44
C ALA A 504 23.47 3.34 -7.56
N ILE A 505 24.25 3.90 -6.64
CA ILE A 505 23.78 4.89 -5.67
C ILE A 505 24.33 6.26 -6.05
N ASN A 506 23.43 7.18 -6.32
CA ASN A 506 23.72 8.54 -6.74
C ASN A 506 22.97 9.53 -5.84
N GLY A 507 23.65 10.22 -4.92
CA GLY A 507 23.02 11.23 -4.06
C GLY A 507 22.53 12.42 -4.87
N GLY A 508 23.41 12.95 -5.72
CA GLY A 508 23.04 13.96 -6.70
C GLY A 508 23.50 15.35 -6.28
N ALA A 509 22.55 16.24 -6.03
CA ALA A 509 22.74 17.63 -5.68
C ALA A 509 22.27 17.88 -4.24
N GLY A 510 23.05 17.45 -3.28
CA GLY A 510 22.95 17.87 -1.89
C GLY A 510 24.24 18.50 -1.40
N LEU A 511 24.26 18.84 -0.11
CA LEU A 511 25.52 19.07 0.58
C LEU A 511 25.85 17.92 1.55
N ASN A 512 24.88 17.04 1.85
CA ASN A 512 25.01 16.01 2.86
C ASN A 512 24.44 14.64 2.42
N ASP A 513 24.54 14.29 1.14
CA ASP A 513 24.04 13.00 0.67
C ASP A 513 24.85 11.85 1.30
N THR A 514 24.14 10.86 1.86
CA THR A 514 24.70 9.78 2.68
C THR A 514 24.46 8.43 2.01
N ALA A 515 25.54 7.72 1.69
CA ALA A 515 25.44 6.28 1.43
C ALA A 515 25.52 5.52 2.75
N SER A 516 24.46 4.77 3.07
CA SER A 516 24.34 4.03 4.32
C SER A 516 24.43 2.53 4.09
N TYR A 517 25.16 1.86 4.96
CA TYR A 517 25.29 0.39 5.04
C TYR A 517 24.91 -0.13 6.43
N GLU A 518 24.10 0.62 7.18
CA GLU A 518 23.83 0.32 8.60
C GLU A 518 23.19 -1.06 8.84
N HIS A 519 22.42 -1.58 7.87
CA HIS A 519 21.81 -2.91 7.95
C HIS A 519 22.65 -4.03 7.36
N SER A 520 23.82 -3.72 6.80
CA SER A 520 24.71 -4.74 6.28
C SER A 520 25.08 -5.74 7.37
N SER A 521 24.88 -7.03 7.09
CA SER A 521 25.15 -8.11 8.04
C SER A 521 26.64 -8.44 8.20
N ALA A 522 27.50 -7.78 7.43
CA ALA A 522 28.95 -7.93 7.45
C ALA A 522 29.64 -6.59 7.17
N GLY A 523 30.92 -6.50 7.58
CA GLY A 523 31.73 -5.31 7.37
C GLY A 523 31.89 -4.94 5.90
N VAL A 524 31.84 -3.65 5.62
CA VAL A 524 31.95 -3.06 4.28
C VAL A 524 33.28 -2.32 4.12
N THR A 525 33.80 -2.30 2.90
CA THR A 525 34.91 -1.44 2.50
C THR A 525 34.39 -0.49 1.45
N VAL A 526 34.28 0.80 1.80
CA VAL A 526 33.72 1.84 0.94
C VAL A 526 34.73 2.97 0.82
N VAL A 527 35.41 3.02 -0.32
CA VAL A 527 36.31 4.11 -0.68
C VAL A 527 35.71 4.86 -1.85
N VAL A 528 35.24 6.09 -1.64
CA VAL A 528 34.60 6.89 -2.71
C VAL A 528 35.61 7.18 -3.83
N GLY A 529 35.29 6.78 -5.05
CA GLY A 529 36.22 6.82 -6.20
C GLY A 529 37.29 5.73 -6.21
N GLY A 530 37.21 4.77 -5.28
CA GLY A 530 38.15 3.67 -5.08
C GLY A 530 37.46 2.30 -5.09
N ALA A 531 37.84 1.45 -4.14
CA ALA A 531 37.26 0.11 -3.98
C ALA A 531 35.99 0.17 -3.12
N ILE A 532 34.91 -0.46 -3.60
CA ILE A 532 33.65 -0.63 -2.90
C ILE A 532 33.35 -2.14 -2.91
N SER A 533 33.34 -2.77 -1.72
CA SER A 533 33.25 -4.24 -1.59
C SER A 533 32.91 -4.70 -0.17
N GLY A 534 32.46 -5.96 -0.04
CA GLY A 534 32.18 -6.57 1.26
C GLY A 534 30.78 -6.24 1.75
N GLY A 535 30.15 -7.18 2.48
CA GLY A 535 28.77 -7.05 2.92
C GLY A 535 27.83 -6.66 1.76
N ASP A 536 26.98 -5.70 2.03
CA ASP A 536 26.04 -5.13 1.06
C ASP A 536 26.72 -4.19 0.06
N ALA A 537 27.90 -3.62 0.36
CA ALA A 537 28.70 -2.81 -0.57
C ALA A 537 29.32 -3.60 -1.76
N ALA A 538 28.99 -4.88 -1.93
CA ALA A 538 29.67 -5.78 -2.83
C ALA A 538 29.25 -5.61 -4.30
N GLY A 539 29.87 -4.64 -4.99
CA GLY A 539 29.60 -4.39 -6.41
C GLY A 539 29.00 -3.01 -6.67
N ASP A 540 28.72 -2.28 -5.60
CA ASP A 540 28.12 -0.96 -5.66
C ASP A 540 28.99 0.08 -6.35
N THR A 541 28.33 1.09 -6.86
CA THR A 541 28.94 2.29 -7.41
C THR A 541 28.31 3.51 -6.76
N LEU A 542 29.15 4.45 -6.32
CA LEU A 542 28.73 5.66 -5.63
C LEU A 542 29.08 6.91 -6.47
N SER A 543 28.15 7.86 -6.56
CA SER A 543 28.40 9.20 -7.09
C SER A 543 27.63 10.28 -6.33
N GLY A 544 28.20 11.48 -6.20
CA GLY A 544 27.55 12.59 -5.48
C GLY A 544 27.17 12.18 -4.06
N ILE A 545 28.12 11.59 -3.32
CA ILE A 545 27.95 11.17 -1.93
C ILE A 545 28.98 11.94 -1.10
N GLU A 546 28.51 12.64 -0.08
CA GLU A 546 29.33 13.41 0.86
C GLU A 546 29.51 12.69 2.20
N ASN A 547 28.64 11.73 2.55
CA ASN A 547 28.65 11.08 3.86
C ASN A 547 28.61 9.57 3.73
N LEU A 548 29.23 8.87 4.68
CA LEU A 548 29.22 7.40 4.75
C LEU A 548 28.79 6.94 6.14
N THR A 549 27.89 5.95 6.16
CA THR A 549 27.56 5.19 7.38
C THR A 549 27.89 3.72 7.16
N GLY A 550 28.70 3.15 8.03
CA GLY A 550 29.10 1.75 8.06
C GLY A 550 28.02 0.82 8.60
N SER A 551 28.41 -0.42 8.83
CA SER A 551 27.62 -1.50 9.40
C SER A 551 27.87 -1.65 10.91
N ASN A 552 27.33 -2.69 11.55
CA ASN A 552 27.71 -3.04 12.94
C ASN A 552 28.88 -4.05 13.00
N SER A 553 29.72 -4.10 11.97
CA SER A 553 30.90 -4.98 11.84
C SER A 553 32.13 -4.17 11.42
N ASP A 554 33.33 -4.73 11.58
CA ASP A 554 34.60 -4.09 11.17
C ASP A 554 34.56 -3.54 9.73
N ASP A 555 34.48 -2.22 9.59
CA ASP A 555 34.38 -1.49 8.32
C ASP A 555 35.67 -0.77 7.92
N ILE A 556 35.76 -0.40 6.64
CA ILE A 556 36.77 0.54 6.12
C ILE A 556 36.03 1.60 5.32
N LEU A 557 35.89 2.81 5.87
CA LEU A 557 35.21 3.93 5.22
C LEU A 557 36.22 5.02 4.91
N ALA A 558 36.31 5.41 3.64
CA ALA A 558 37.14 6.51 3.22
C ALA A 558 36.42 7.37 2.18
N ILE A 559 36.31 8.65 2.49
CA ILE A 559 35.91 9.66 1.52
C ILE A 559 37.14 10.46 1.13
N GLY A 560 37.19 10.89 -0.13
CA GLY A 560 38.29 11.70 -0.63
C GLY A 560 37.77 13.05 -1.10
N GLY A 561 38.56 14.11 -0.92
CA GLY A 561 38.17 15.42 -1.41
C GLY A 561 38.65 16.56 -0.53
N SER A 562 37.90 17.67 -0.60
CA SER A 562 38.05 18.84 0.27
C SER A 562 36.69 19.27 0.83
N GLY A 563 35.72 18.35 0.87
CA GLY A 563 34.33 18.60 1.26
C GLY A 563 34.16 18.36 2.76
N ASP A 564 33.16 18.95 3.39
CA ASP A 564 32.90 18.73 4.82
C ASP A 564 32.05 17.45 4.95
N ASN A 565 32.64 16.37 5.44
CA ASN A 565 32.04 15.04 5.39
C ASN A 565 31.70 14.47 6.78
N ILE A 566 30.72 13.56 6.84
CA ILE A 566 30.34 12.82 8.04
C ILE A 566 30.57 11.33 7.79
N LEU A 567 31.44 10.73 8.60
CA LEU A 567 31.71 9.30 8.60
C LEU A 567 31.28 8.69 9.93
N ARG A 568 30.53 7.59 9.86
CA ARG A 568 30.07 6.83 11.04
C ARG A 568 30.41 5.36 10.89
N GLY A 569 31.28 4.82 11.75
CA GLY A 569 31.59 3.39 11.81
C GLY A 569 30.46 2.56 12.43
N LEU A 570 29.76 3.13 13.43
CA LEU A 570 28.73 2.49 14.25
C LEU A 570 29.28 1.45 15.22
N GLY A 571 29.49 0.21 14.80
CA GLY A 571 29.95 -0.85 15.68
C GLY A 571 30.94 -1.73 14.94
N GLY A 572 32.00 -2.22 15.58
CA GLY A 572 33.01 -2.99 14.88
C GLY A 572 34.40 -2.55 15.28
N ARG A 573 35.40 -2.82 14.45
CA ARG A 573 36.71 -2.18 14.55
C ARG A 573 36.94 -1.50 13.22
N ASP A 574 36.59 -0.23 13.19
CA ASP A 574 36.41 0.49 11.93
C ASP A 574 37.66 1.27 11.59
N VAL A 575 37.95 1.39 10.30
CA VAL A 575 39.00 2.27 9.79
C VAL A 575 38.33 3.41 9.03
N LEU A 576 38.48 4.63 9.54
CA LEU A 576 37.78 5.81 9.01
C LEU A 576 38.77 6.86 8.50
N VAL A 577 38.55 7.39 7.30
CA VAL A 577 39.39 8.41 6.66
C VAL A 577 38.51 9.52 6.05
N GLY A 578 38.59 10.74 6.60
CA GLY A 578 37.87 11.91 6.09
C GLY A 578 38.55 12.60 4.89
N ASP A 579 39.89 12.52 4.82
CA ASP A 579 40.70 13.38 3.95
C ASP A 579 40.38 14.88 4.22
N GLY A 580 40.50 15.76 3.22
CA GLY A 580 40.43 17.19 3.46
C GLY A 580 38.99 17.67 3.62
N GLY A 581 38.78 18.65 4.50
CA GLY A 581 37.43 19.16 4.77
C GLY A 581 37.32 19.63 6.22
N GLN A 582 36.16 20.11 6.64
CA GLN A 582 35.80 20.14 8.06
C GLN A 582 34.96 18.90 8.38
N ASP A 583 35.64 17.79 8.61
CA ASP A 583 34.98 16.48 8.77
C ASP A 583 34.51 16.18 10.19
N GLN A 584 33.52 15.30 10.27
CA GLN A 584 33.08 14.67 11.51
C GLN A 584 33.22 13.15 11.38
N VAL A 585 34.18 12.59 12.08
CA VAL A 585 34.54 11.17 12.03
C VAL A 585 34.19 10.53 13.37
N PHE A 586 33.22 9.61 13.34
CA PHE A 586 32.71 8.89 14.50
C PHE A 586 33.01 7.39 14.37
N GLY A 587 33.88 6.85 15.23
CA GLY A 587 34.15 5.40 15.35
C GLY A 587 32.90 4.67 15.78
N GLY A 588 32.54 4.81 17.06
CA GLY A 588 31.27 4.32 17.60
C GLY A 588 31.49 3.35 18.74
N ALA A 589 31.25 2.07 18.51
CA ALA A 589 31.52 1.02 19.48
C ALA A 589 32.54 0.03 18.90
N GLY A 590 33.48 -0.39 19.73
CA GLY A 590 34.60 -1.27 19.43
C GLY A 590 35.92 -0.50 19.30
N ASP A 591 36.97 -1.17 18.84
CA ASP A 591 38.32 -0.58 18.84
C ASP A 591 38.62 0.02 17.45
N ASP A 592 38.44 1.33 17.30
CA ASP A 592 38.45 2.01 16.00
C ASP A 592 39.78 2.68 15.66
N GLU A 593 40.02 2.88 14.35
CA GLU A 593 41.18 3.58 13.80
C GLU A 593 40.74 4.76 12.91
N LEU A 594 40.85 5.97 13.45
CA LEU A 594 40.62 7.21 12.72
C LEU A 594 41.94 7.69 12.12
N GLN A 595 42.04 7.73 10.80
CA GLN A 595 43.29 8.03 10.09
C GLN A 595 43.34 9.47 9.61
N ILE A 596 44.48 10.12 9.87
CA ILE A 596 44.75 11.52 9.56
C ILE A 596 45.89 11.60 8.55
N GLN A 597 45.60 12.15 7.37
CA GLN A 597 46.61 12.35 6.34
C GLN A 597 47.46 13.59 6.59
N SER A 598 48.57 13.73 5.86
CA SER A 598 49.42 14.91 5.96
C SER A 598 48.70 16.16 5.44
N GLY A 599 48.58 17.18 6.30
CA GLY A 599 47.95 18.47 5.96
C GLY A 599 46.42 18.49 6.12
N ASP A 600 45.87 17.46 6.75
CA ASP A 600 44.43 17.21 6.80
C ASP A 600 43.69 17.94 7.89
N VAL A 601 44.36 18.29 8.99
CA VAL A 601 43.67 18.81 10.18
C VAL A 601 43.20 20.25 9.96
N VAL A 602 41.89 20.42 9.82
CA VAL A 602 41.20 21.71 9.67
C VAL A 602 40.48 22.10 10.98
N ALA A 603 40.44 23.40 11.25
CA ALA A 603 39.72 23.93 12.42
C ALA A 603 38.22 23.57 12.36
N GLY A 604 37.70 22.99 13.44
CA GLY A 604 36.31 22.62 13.66
C GLY A 604 35.96 21.17 13.33
N GLU A 605 36.93 20.37 12.90
CA GLU A 605 36.77 18.91 12.76
C GLU A 605 36.39 18.23 14.08
N VAL A 606 35.76 17.07 13.95
CA VAL A 606 35.41 16.19 15.07
C VAL A 606 36.01 14.81 14.82
N TYR A 607 36.78 14.32 15.79
CA TYR A 607 37.28 12.96 15.85
C TYR A 607 36.80 12.34 17.16
N ASP A 608 35.85 11.42 17.05
CA ASP A 608 35.23 10.77 18.19
C ASP A 608 35.38 9.25 18.08
N GLY A 609 36.14 8.62 18.98
CA GLY A 609 36.23 7.16 19.03
C GLY A 609 34.96 6.50 19.55
N GLY A 610 34.14 7.24 20.32
CA GLY A 610 32.86 6.75 20.82
C GLY A 610 32.89 6.26 22.27
N THR A 611 32.18 5.18 22.60
CA THR A 611 31.97 4.76 24.00
C THR A 611 32.11 3.26 24.25
N GLN A 612 32.83 2.92 25.34
CA GLN A 612 32.94 1.60 25.99
C GLN A 612 34.05 0.66 25.50
N ASP A 613 35.13 1.25 25.04
CA ASP A 613 36.27 0.60 24.38
C ASP A 613 37.57 1.05 25.08
N ASN A 614 38.70 0.38 24.86
CA ASN A 614 39.95 0.82 25.50
C ASN A 614 41.07 1.12 24.49
N PHE A 615 40.77 1.11 23.18
CA PHE A 615 41.83 1.15 22.17
C PHE A 615 41.51 1.96 20.91
N ASP A 616 40.60 2.94 20.99
CA ASP A 616 40.38 3.85 19.88
C ASP A 616 41.66 4.64 19.59
N GLN A 617 41.99 4.70 18.30
CA GLN A 617 43.27 5.13 17.82
C GLN A 617 43.13 6.23 16.79
N LEU A 618 43.82 7.34 17.03
CA LEU A 618 44.08 8.34 16.02
C LEU A 618 45.44 8.04 15.36
N THR A 619 45.41 7.63 14.10
CA THR A 619 46.61 7.29 13.32
C THR A 619 47.07 8.46 12.45
N PHE A 620 48.34 8.83 12.56
CA PHE A 620 48.94 9.89 11.75
C PHE A 620 49.80 9.30 10.64
N PHE A 621 49.49 9.67 9.39
CA PHE A 621 50.32 9.38 8.23
C PHE A 621 51.08 10.62 7.79
N SER A 622 52.40 10.62 8.03
CA SER A 622 53.28 11.71 7.62
C SER A 622 54.09 11.34 6.38
N ASN A 623 54.15 12.26 5.42
CA ASN A 623 54.95 12.13 4.19
C ASN A 623 56.12 13.12 4.11
N SER A 624 56.33 13.93 5.16
CA SER A 624 57.29 15.03 5.20
C SER A 624 57.98 15.14 6.56
N VAL A 625 59.16 15.78 6.59
CA VAL A 625 59.99 15.97 7.79
C VAL A 625 59.49 17.04 8.76
N ALA A 626 58.37 17.70 8.47
CA ALA A 626 57.88 18.86 9.22
C ALA A 626 56.34 18.99 9.18
N ASP A 627 55.61 17.87 9.15
CA ASP A 627 54.16 17.94 9.21
C ASP A 627 53.71 18.48 10.57
N VAL A 628 52.80 19.45 10.53
CA VAL A 628 52.19 20.05 11.72
C VAL A 628 50.71 19.71 11.69
N TYR A 629 50.24 18.99 12.70
CA TYR A 629 48.84 18.65 12.90
C TYR A 629 48.32 19.48 14.07
N ASP A 630 47.41 20.42 13.83
CA ASP A 630 46.93 21.37 14.84
C ASP A 630 45.49 21.06 15.26
N PHE A 631 45.33 20.27 16.33
CA PHE A 631 44.03 19.88 16.87
C PHE A 631 43.43 20.90 17.83
N ARG A 632 44.12 22.00 18.16
CA ARG A 632 43.63 22.95 19.19
C ARG A 632 42.29 23.60 18.84
N ALA A 633 41.92 23.62 17.56
CA ALA A 633 40.63 24.11 17.08
C ALA A 633 39.65 22.98 16.67
N THR A 634 39.93 21.73 17.04
CA THR A 634 39.13 20.53 16.72
C THR A 634 38.51 19.95 17.99
N THR A 635 37.56 19.02 17.83
CA THR A 635 37.05 18.20 18.92
C THR A 635 37.67 16.81 18.83
N VAL A 636 38.32 16.37 19.90
CA VAL A 636 38.85 15.01 20.03
C VAL A 636 38.30 14.40 21.30
N THR A 637 37.52 13.32 21.16
CA THR A 637 36.84 12.63 22.26
C THR A 637 36.92 11.12 22.07
N GLY A 638 36.86 10.37 23.17
CA GLY A 638 36.87 8.91 23.12
C GLY A 638 38.09 8.31 22.42
N ILE A 639 39.25 8.98 22.44
CA ILE A 639 40.50 8.46 21.87
C ILE A 639 41.43 8.07 23.01
N GLU A 640 41.88 6.81 23.05
CA GLU A 640 42.85 6.34 24.05
C GLU A 640 44.28 6.36 23.53
N ARG A 641 44.48 6.28 22.21
CA ARG A 641 45.79 6.12 21.59
C ARG A 641 46.07 7.09 20.45
N LEU A 642 47.27 7.67 20.48
CA LEU A 642 47.89 8.32 19.32
C LEU A 642 48.94 7.38 18.70
N TYR A 643 48.79 7.07 17.41
CA TYR A 643 49.69 6.19 16.68
C TYR A 643 50.34 6.89 15.49
N PHE A 644 51.67 6.84 15.42
CA PHE A 644 52.44 7.45 14.34
C PHE A 644 52.92 6.35 13.39
N SER A 645 52.28 6.26 12.22
CA SER A 645 52.55 5.24 11.20
C SER A 645 53.71 5.65 10.28
N ASN A 646 54.54 4.69 9.88
CA ASN A 646 55.63 4.95 8.95
C ASN A 646 55.12 4.97 7.50
N ASN A 647 55.29 6.10 6.81
CA ASN A 647 55.50 6.03 5.38
C ASN A 647 56.67 6.86 4.86
N VAL A 648 57.07 7.98 5.48
CA VAL A 648 58.20 8.74 4.92
C VAL A 648 59.00 9.55 5.94
N GLY A 649 59.88 8.88 6.69
CA GLY A 649 61.19 9.44 7.09
C GLY A 649 61.23 10.90 7.57
N GLY A 650 60.24 11.33 8.35
CA GLY A 650 60.03 12.72 8.72
C GLY A 650 59.57 12.91 10.16
N GLY A 651 59.91 14.06 10.75
CA GLY A 651 59.42 14.45 12.06
C GLY A 651 58.01 15.04 11.95
N ALA A 652 57.23 14.88 13.00
CA ALA A 652 55.88 15.42 13.11
C ALA A 652 55.75 16.24 14.39
N SER A 653 55.03 17.36 14.29
CA SER A 653 54.60 18.14 15.44
C SER A 653 53.09 18.07 15.52
N ILE A 654 52.54 17.59 16.63
CA ILE A 654 51.10 17.60 16.87
C ILE A 654 50.81 18.59 17.99
N GLN A 655 49.76 19.40 17.83
CA GLN A 655 49.38 20.42 18.79
C GLN A 655 47.99 20.11 19.34
N PHE A 656 47.86 20.04 20.66
CA PHE A 656 46.59 19.82 21.37
C PHE A 656 46.39 20.88 22.44
N ASP A 657 45.14 21.09 22.83
CA ASP A 657 44.81 21.68 24.12
C ASP A 657 44.85 20.59 25.21
N ALA A 658 45.28 20.95 26.42
CA ALA A 658 45.40 20.01 27.53
C ALA A 658 44.07 19.30 27.88
N ALA A 659 42.93 19.93 27.59
CA ALA A 659 41.61 19.34 27.76
C ALA A 659 41.40 18.09 26.88
N GLN A 660 41.94 18.09 25.65
CA GLN A 660 41.83 16.96 24.71
C GLN A 660 42.67 15.76 25.18
N ILE A 661 43.87 16.02 25.72
CA ILE A 661 44.75 14.98 26.29
C ILE A 661 44.15 14.41 27.59
N LYS A 662 43.66 15.27 28.47
CA LYS A 662 43.01 14.86 29.73
C LYS A 662 41.69 14.10 29.51
N GLY A 663 41.13 14.20 28.30
CA GLY A 663 39.90 13.55 27.88
C GLY A 663 39.96 12.03 27.75
N GLY A 664 41.15 11.40 27.79
CA GLY A 664 41.28 9.94 27.72
C GLY A 664 42.58 9.43 27.09
N ILE A 665 43.31 10.28 26.37
CA ILE A 665 44.53 9.91 25.65
C ILE A 665 45.66 9.56 26.63
N GLY A 666 45.96 8.27 26.76
CA GLY A 666 47.00 7.75 27.67
C GLY A 666 48.08 6.92 27.00
N LEU A 667 47.89 6.54 25.74
CA LEU A 667 48.80 5.69 24.97
C LEU A 667 49.42 6.45 23.80
N PHE A 668 50.75 6.46 23.72
CA PHE A 668 51.50 7.18 22.68
C PHE A 668 52.51 6.24 22.02
N PHE A 669 52.33 5.93 20.74
CA PHE A 669 53.15 4.94 20.06
C PHE A 669 53.62 5.42 18.69
N ALA A 670 54.91 5.29 18.42
CA ALA A 670 55.49 5.52 17.11
C ALA A 670 56.18 4.26 16.58
N GLU A 671 56.08 4.02 15.28
CA GLU A 671 56.89 2.99 14.64
C GLU A 671 58.39 3.40 14.57
N GLU A 672 59.26 2.44 14.25
CA GLU A 672 60.71 2.69 14.10
C GLU A 672 60.97 3.60 12.89
N ARG A 673 61.29 4.87 13.14
CA ARG A 673 61.68 5.85 12.11
C ARG A 673 63.10 5.60 11.59
N THR A 674 63.43 6.06 10.39
CA THR A 674 64.82 6.07 9.87
C THR A 674 65.25 7.49 9.46
N GLY A 675 66.22 8.09 10.17
CA GLY A 675 66.76 9.42 9.86
C GLY A 675 67.02 10.28 11.11
N SER A 676 68.02 11.16 11.09
CA SER A 676 68.47 11.91 12.28
C SER A 676 67.64 13.17 12.62
N ASN A 677 66.70 13.57 11.77
CA ASN A 677 65.91 14.80 11.92
C ASN A 677 64.41 14.53 12.09
N ASN A 678 64.03 13.30 12.43
CA ASN A 678 62.64 12.85 12.33
C ASN A 678 61.91 12.91 13.67
N GLN A 679 62.07 14.00 14.42
CA GLN A 679 61.54 14.14 15.79
C GLN A 679 60.01 14.09 15.84
N ILE A 680 59.43 13.43 16.84
CA ILE A 680 58.01 13.51 17.16
C ILE A 680 57.83 14.40 18.39
N VAL A 681 57.16 15.53 18.21
CA VAL A 681 56.84 16.46 19.31
C VAL A 681 55.34 16.55 19.48
N ILE A 682 54.87 16.27 20.69
CA ILE A 682 53.48 16.53 21.08
C ILE A 682 53.48 17.82 21.88
N GLN A 683 53.02 18.89 21.25
CA GLN A 683 52.85 20.21 21.84
C GLN A 683 51.48 20.29 22.51
N ILE A 684 51.46 20.69 23.78
CA ILE A 684 50.24 20.81 24.57
C ILE A 684 50.15 22.22 25.11
N ASP A 685 49.11 22.95 24.73
CA ASP A 685 48.75 24.23 25.33
C ASP A 685 47.84 23.96 26.53
N MET A 686 48.15 24.53 27.70
CA MET A 686 47.31 24.36 28.89
C MET A 686 45.92 24.96 28.69
N GLY A 687 45.78 25.99 27.85
CA GLY A 687 44.49 26.61 27.56
C GLY A 687 43.76 27.03 28.83
N THR A 688 42.64 26.39 29.15
CA THR A 688 41.86 26.67 30.37
C THR A 688 42.09 25.67 31.51
N GLU A 689 42.88 24.62 31.28
CA GLU A 689 43.22 23.63 32.29
C GLU A 689 44.27 24.19 33.26
N THR A 690 44.13 23.84 34.54
CA THR A 690 45.10 24.24 35.58
C THR A 690 46.02 23.09 36.01
N THR A 691 45.77 21.89 35.50
CA THR A 691 46.51 20.68 35.87
C THR A 691 46.66 19.75 34.67
N LEU A 692 47.88 19.28 34.41
CA LEU A 692 48.19 18.23 33.45
C LEU A 692 49.16 17.23 34.11
N ASP A 693 48.88 15.93 34.03
CA ASP A 693 49.75 14.89 34.56
C ASP A 693 49.94 13.77 33.52
N LEU A 694 51.13 13.75 32.91
CA LEU A 694 51.54 12.77 31.91
C LEU A 694 52.35 11.62 32.51
N SER A 695 52.56 11.58 33.83
CA SER A 695 53.43 10.56 34.47
C SER A 695 52.89 9.14 34.35
N GLY A 696 51.59 9.00 34.09
CA GLY A 696 50.92 7.73 33.82
C GLY A 696 50.87 7.32 32.34
N ALA A 697 51.32 8.18 31.42
CA ALA A 697 51.25 7.91 29.98
C ALA A 697 52.17 6.74 29.59
N SER A 698 51.65 5.80 28.80
CA SER A 698 52.44 4.71 28.22
C SER A 698 53.01 5.15 26.88
N ILE A 699 54.33 5.19 26.76
CA ILE A 699 55.02 5.74 25.59
C ILE A 699 55.93 4.68 24.97
N GLY A 700 55.84 4.49 23.66
CA GLY A 700 56.68 3.57 22.88
C GLY A 700 57.13 4.19 21.56
N GLY A 701 58.39 3.94 21.15
CA GLY A 701 58.91 4.40 19.86
C GLY A 701 59.49 5.84 19.83
N PHE A 702 59.47 6.55 20.96
CA PHE A 702 60.06 7.88 21.15
C PHE A 702 61.55 7.75 21.53
N THR A 703 62.39 7.30 20.60
CA THR A 703 63.80 6.96 20.87
C THR A 703 64.83 7.93 20.29
N TYR A 704 64.39 8.95 19.53
CA TYR A 704 65.24 9.93 18.88
C TYR A 704 65.39 11.19 19.74
N ALA A 705 66.53 11.85 19.61
CA ALA A 705 66.80 13.08 20.36
C ALA A 705 65.77 14.16 19.98
N GLY A 706 65.10 14.71 21.01
CA GLY A 706 64.03 15.68 20.88
C GLY A 706 62.63 15.07 20.91
N ASP A 707 62.48 13.74 20.78
CA ASP A 707 61.16 13.16 20.93
C ASP A 707 60.62 13.39 22.35
N GLY A 708 59.36 13.79 22.44
CA GLY A 708 58.68 13.94 23.72
C GLY A 708 57.59 14.98 23.70
N PHE A 709 57.27 15.50 24.89
CA PHE A 709 56.18 16.45 25.08
C PHE A 709 56.73 17.85 25.30
N ALA A 710 56.10 18.83 24.66
CA ALA A 710 56.34 20.24 24.91
C ALA A 710 55.05 20.86 25.47
N VAL A 711 55.04 21.23 26.75
CA VAL A 711 53.86 21.79 27.41
C VAL A 711 54.07 23.28 27.65
N THR A 712 53.12 24.11 27.21
CA THR A 712 53.13 25.56 27.39
C THR A 712 51.95 25.99 28.27
N GLY A 713 52.25 26.58 29.41
CA GLY A 713 51.32 27.23 30.33
C GLY A 713 50.96 28.65 29.92
N ASP A 714 49.96 29.22 30.58
CA ASP A 714 49.42 30.53 30.27
C ASP A 714 49.70 31.56 31.40
N ALA A 715 48.74 32.44 31.73
CA ALA A 715 48.90 33.42 32.79
C ALA A 715 48.25 32.99 34.12
N ALA A 716 47.68 31.77 34.19
CA ALA A 716 47.06 31.25 35.39
C ALA A 716 48.12 30.65 36.33
N SER A 717 47.82 29.57 37.05
CA SER A 717 48.83 28.93 37.90
C SER A 717 48.67 27.44 37.72
N GLU A 718 49.62 26.85 37.01
CA GLU A 718 49.48 25.50 36.50
C GLU A 718 50.28 24.49 37.34
N THR A 719 49.78 23.27 37.43
CA THR A 719 50.57 22.11 37.87
C THR A 719 50.76 21.16 36.71
N ILE A 720 52.00 21.08 36.21
CA ILE A 720 52.36 20.28 35.04
C ILE A 720 53.33 19.18 35.47
N THR A 721 52.93 17.93 35.29
CA THR A 721 53.80 16.77 35.46
C THR A 721 54.08 16.13 34.10
N GLY A 722 55.35 16.06 33.75
CA GLY A 722 55.88 15.43 32.54
C GLY A 722 55.75 13.91 32.55
N SER A 723 56.22 13.32 31.47
CA SER A 723 56.06 11.93 31.08
C SER A 723 57.25 11.07 31.51
N SER A 724 57.54 10.00 30.74
CA SER A 724 58.72 9.14 30.94
C SER A 724 59.81 9.33 29.89
N VAL A 725 59.60 10.26 28.94
CA VAL A 725 60.56 10.65 27.89
C VAL A 725 61.02 12.10 28.12
N ASP A 726 61.91 12.61 27.28
CA ASP A 726 62.45 13.97 27.43
C ASP A 726 61.33 15.02 27.22
N ASP A 727 60.99 15.79 28.25
CA ASP A 727 59.95 16.82 28.15
C ASP A 727 60.51 18.26 28.16
N THR A 728 59.77 19.19 27.53
CA THR A 728 59.97 20.64 27.65
C THR A 728 58.75 21.27 28.30
N LEU A 729 58.90 21.81 29.51
CA LEU A 729 57.81 22.40 30.29
C LEU A 729 58.03 23.91 30.43
N GLU A 730 57.10 24.72 29.94
CA GLU A 730 57.12 26.18 30.10
C GLU A 730 55.89 26.59 30.92
N GLY A 731 56.08 27.15 32.12
CA GLY A 731 54.98 27.50 33.02
C GLY A 731 54.22 28.77 32.62
N GLY A 732 54.86 29.67 31.86
CA GLY A 732 54.26 30.95 31.51
C GLY A 732 54.36 31.96 32.65
N ALA A 733 53.27 32.67 32.94
CA ALA A 733 53.24 33.71 33.95
C ALA A 733 52.32 33.30 35.10
N GLY A 734 52.83 32.71 36.16
CA GLY A 734 51.96 32.19 37.21
C GLY A 734 52.71 31.80 38.47
N GLY A 735 51.99 31.15 39.38
CA GLY A 735 52.57 30.42 40.49
C GLY A 735 52.72 28.94 40.14
N ASP A 736 53.58 28.63 39.16
CA ASP A 736 53.56 27.34 38.47
C ASP A 736 54.39 26.27 39.18
N ASN A 737 53.93 25.02 39.06
CA ASN A 737 54.60 23.84 39.61
C ASN A 737 54.91 22.85 38.49
N LEU A 738 56.17 22.83 38.05
CA LEU A 738 56.65 22.02 36.93
C LEU A 738 57.48 20.84 37.43
N ASN A 739 57.06 19.62 37.09
CA ASN A 739 57.77 18.38 37.43
C ASN A 739 57.99 17.55 36.16
N GLY A 740 59.21 17.52 35.61
CA GLY A 740 59.54 16.73 34.41
C GLY A 740 59.41 15.20 34.57
N SER A 741 59.20 14.70 35.79
CA SER A 741 59.13 13.25 36.06
C SER A 741 60.45 12.55 35.72
N THR A 742 60.51 11.66 34.73
CA THR A 742 61.71 10.91 34.34
C THR A 742 62.03 11.19 32.88
N GLY A 743 63.28 11.53 32.58
CA GLY A 743 63.69 11.97 31.25
C GLY A 743 64.84 12.95 31.38
N ASN A 744 65.33 13.51 30.27
CA ASN A 744 66.19 14.69 30.28
C ASN A 744 65.33 15.93 30.03
N ASP A 745 64.64 16.38 31.08
CA ASP A 745 63.63 17.43 30.94
C ASP A 745 64.23 18.84 31.00
N THR A 746 63.59 19.76 30.28
CA THR A 746 63.86 21.20 30.35
C THR A 746 62.63 21.89 30.94
N ALA A 747 62.80 22.63 32.04
CA ALA A 747 61.72 23.41 32.65
C ALA A 747 62.06 24.90 32.70
N SER A 748 61.13 25.74 32.26
CA SER A 748 61.19 27.21 32.36
C SER A 748 60.03 27.71 33.22
N TYR A 749 60.37 28.40 34.32
CA TYR A 749 59.44 29.03 35.26
C TYR A 749 59.27 30.52 35.00
#